data_AF-A0A3C1PH38-F1
#
_entry.id   AF-A0A3C1PH38-F1
#
_cell.length_a   1.000
_cell.length_b   1.000
_cell.length_c   1.000
_cell.angle_alpha   90.00
_cell.angle_beta   90.00
_cell.angle_gamma   90.00
#
_symmetry.space_group_name_H-M   'P 1'
#
loop_
_entity.id
_entity.type
_entity.pdbx_description
1 polymer ?
#
loop_
_entity_poly.entity_id
_entity_poly.type
_entity_poly.pdbx_seq_one_letter_code
_entity_poly.pdbx_strand_id
1 'polypeptide(L)'
;MIFRIYNNLVEKLSFSPDLQKLRRAINMSIDVPEFIENFPDSHPRGFVKEFRKRRTTIAEAYLRITKTLESAKYDERIHALSLLAEHIIYSKSIKMPLNTARVQLALMKEVVRNRNNKRVQLELLRDFTISTFGHPRSVRKYLKKLDLIEVPETGKPLSELNIGWDFHVHDKSSYGRKSPVQLIIDAFIKGVSELTVAYNNLDKSYYIREVVEAGRILGIKVNIALEFSAELQGKRFHFMYILPYFSGKKKKLKKVLKLKSNDFEAFMNELQQNEKKRRKNILYLVEYFNKEHLPAINKGYEAGSIYYLEPLSVISQIDPNKLLIHSRRHLGELLFPKLKEVLINRLLLAMAQKKNFDNFSSEHTAIERTEATKRYVDLYKAYTGLSAERLRLQYFNRTENLISESEVSSLPEISKLAQQTNGIIKFISPLENGLEAAIDTVLENVEHFTHVEIFNMFDSVMHEGTEFVTFTKFIQLINKADYNELVNFYKANQLNSEETRLNATQKAISQRKLPFISTIGSDATGWSTLVPGMGFVFEHNIPKHQRNWFKKRHLSLAPEISEAIATEGDHPVKRTKKLKSFNILSLGKTDDSGNNFLGDELPVKPISPLRALEYTNPQVVNIILILIGFLPAYFTVGVEYAMLWFAITGFRNIFVDLISAQGIMPGGWSTKDINQTNLANSLFWTGFSVPILGFVKDNFETIYPWVHEGASYEYAKFFFINIANGTYLATHNYIRGFDKATIRANFFRSLLAWPLSASFSGVGNAFAIPSIVQAKFWSDFIASIIEGTAKLRTIVKLESKLIDSLLPEFDNKDKETEILAILDLMYITENSARAKSAMLTKLYGKTTVLGKLKIFVLRRPKPKPEQIDRLKVIQGMFTCSECYFKISNYIISHYNKDQSIFLLNMLARNFQKIKVLLENHQ
;
A
#
# COMPACT_ATOMS: atom_id res chain seq x y z
N MET A 1 14.55 16.58 -32.07
CA MET A 1 15.56 15.51 -32.26
C MET A 1 16.40 15.24 -30.99
N ILE A 2 17.06 16.25 -30.41
CA ILE A 2 17.91 16.12 -29.20
C ILE A 2 17.19 15.47 -28.01
N PHE A 3 15.96 15.90 -27.69
CA PHE A 3 15.16 15.30 -26.61
C PHE A 3 14.85 13.81 -26.82
N ARG A 4 14.66 13.38 -28.07
CA ARG A 4 14.39 11.96 -28.40
C ARG A 4 15.65 11.12 -28.22
N ILE A 5 16.81 11.65 -28.63
CA ILE A 5 18.11 11.01 -28.44
C ILE A 5 18.44 10.90 -26.93
N TYR A 6 18.27 11.99 -26.17
CA TYR A 6 18.45 12.01 -24.73
C TYR A 6 17.55 10.99 -24.02
N ASN A 7 16.25 10.98 -24.31
CA ASN A 7 15.31 10.03 -23.70
C ASN A 7 15.65 8.58 -24.05
N ASN A 8 16.04 8.29 -25.30
CA ASN A 8 16.48 6.95 -25.70
C ASN A 8 17.75 6.49 -24.98
N LEU A 9 18.70 7.41 -24.76
CA LEU A 9 19.94 7.15 -24.05
C LEU A 9 19.67 6.89 -22.56
N VAL A 10 18.85 7.74 -21.94
CA VAL A 10 18.37 7.55 -20.55
C VAL A 10 17.64 6.23 -20.41
N GLU A 11 16.74 5.87 -21.34
CA GLU A 11 15.98 4.62 -21.28
C GLU A 11 16.90 3.38 -21.35
N LYS A 12 17.92 3.40 -22.22
CA LYS A 12 18.92 2.33 -22.33
C LYS A 12 19.79 2.19 -21.08
N LEU A 13 20.19 3.31 -20.46
CA LEU A 13 21.06 3.29 -19.28
C LEU A 13 20.30 3.07 -17.95
N SER A 14 19.01 3.38 -17.90
CA SER A 14 18.24 3.36 -16.64
C SER A 14 17.72 1.97 -16.27
N PHE A 15 17.11 1.26 -17.21
CA PHE A 15 16.29 0.10 -16.86
C PHE A 15 16.94 -1.22 -17.24
N SER A 16 17.28 -2.01 -16.21
CA SER A 16 17.84 -3.37 -16.37
C SER A 16 16.92 -4.28 -17.20
N PRO A 17 17.46 -5.27 -17.94
CA PRO A 17 16.68 -6.25 -18.70
C PRO A 17 15.62 -6.98 -17.85
N ASP A 18 15.95 -7.29 -16.60
CA ASP A 18 15.05 -7.90 -15.63
C ASP A 18 13.78 -7.08 -15.35
N LEU A 19 13.93 -5.76 -15.29
CA LEU A 19 12.82 -4.85 -15.06
C LEU A 19 11.93 -4.74 -16.30
N GLN A 20 12.54 -4.78 -17.50
CA GLN A 20 11.81 -4.82 -18.76
C GLN A 20 11.02 -6.13 -18.92
N LYS A 21 11.61 -7.27 -18.55
CA LYS A 21 10.92 -8.56 -18.49
C LYS A 21 9.73 -8.51 -17.53
N LEU A 22 9.92 -7.96 -16.32
CA LEU A 22 8.84 -7.79 -15.35
C LEU A 22 7.70 -6.91 -15.90
N ARG A 23 8.03 -5.80 -16.57
CA ARG A 23 7.03 -4.95 -17.23
C ARG A 23 6.22 -5.74 -18.26
N ARG A 24 6.89 -6.50 -19.14
CA ARG A 24 6.22 -7.30 -20.17
C ARG A 24 5.30 -8.34 -19.54
N ALA A 25 5.78 -9.06 -18.52
CA ALA A 25 4.97 -10.02 -17.78
C ALA A 25 3.72 -9.37 -17.15
N ILE A 26 3.88 -8.24 -16.47
CA ILE A 26 2.75 -7.49 -15.89
C ILE A 26 1.76 -7.04 -16.96
N ASN A 27 2.24 -6.51 -18.09
CA ASN A 27 1.36 -6.10 -19.19
C ASN A 27 0.63 -7.29 -19.80
N MET A 28 1.31 -8.42 -20.01
CA MET A 28 0.67 -9.65 -20.45
C MET A 28 -0.41 -10.11 -19.46
N SER A 29 -0.15 -10.06 -18.16
CA SER A 29 -1.16 -10.36 -17.13
C SER A 29 -2.31 -9.32 -17.12
N ILE A 30 -2.04 -8.08 -17.53
CA ILE A 30 -3.06 -7.02 -17.73
C ILE A 30 -3.87 -7.25 -19.03
N ASP A 31 -3.31 -7.88 -20.04
CA ASP A 31 -4.01 -8.13 -21.30
C ASP A 31 -4.80 -9.45 -21.23
N VAL A 32 -4.19 -10.50 -20.67
CA VAL A 32 -4.77 -11.85 -20.57
C VAL A 32 -4.69 -12.37 -19.13
N PRO A 33 -5.74 -12.12 -18.31
CA PRO A 33 -5.73 -12.49 -16.89
C PRO A 33 -5.86 -13.99 -16.61
N GLU A 34 -6.34 -14.78 -17.57
CA GLU A 34 -6.51 -16.23 -17.45
C GLU A 34 -5.16 -16.97 -17.29
N PHE A 35 -4.04 -16.34 -17.68
CA PHE A 35 -2.70 -16.87 -17.48
C PHE A 35 -2.15 -16.68 -16.05
N ILE A 36 -2.89 -16.07 -15.13
CA ILE A 36 -2.47 -16.02 -13.72
C ILE A 36 -2.69 -17.40 -13.11
N GLU A 37 -1.67 -18.26 -13.20
CA GLU A 37 -1.62 -19.58 -12.60
C GLU A 37 -1.92 -19.51 -11.08
N ASN A 38 -2.84 -20.37 -10.60
CA ASN A 38 -3.08 -20.58 -9.18
C ASN A 38 -1.88 -21.29 -8.54
N PHE A 39 -1.41 -20.79 -7.40
CA PHE A 39 -0.32 -21.43 -6.65
C PHE A 39 -0.81 -21.84 -5.27
N PRO A 40 -0.41 -23.01 -4.74
CA PRO A 40 -0.67 -23.38 -3.36
C PRO A 40 0.00 -22.40 -2.36
N ASP A 41 -0.57 -22.29 -1.17
CA ASP A 41 -0.17 -21.38 -0.07
C ASP A 41 1.17 -21.76 0.58
N SER A 42 2.26 -21.71 -0.19
CA SER A 42 3.64 -21.83 0.33
C SER A 42 4.09 -20.51 0.93
N HIS A 43 4.83 -20.61 2.04
CA HIS A 43 5.38 -19.47 2.73
C HIS A 43 6.23 -18.60 1.78
N PRO A 44 6.15 -17.26 1.82
CA PRO A 44 6.87 -16.34 0.91
C PRO A 44 8.40 -16.52 0.82
N ARG A 45 8.99 -17.20 1.79
CA ARG A 45 10.43 -17.52 1.83
C ARG A 45 10.75 -19.01 1.62
N GLY A 46 9.73 -19.84 1.39
CA GLY A 46 9.82 -21.25 1.05
C GLY A 46 10.02 -21.50 -0.44
N PHE A 47 9.66 -22.69 -0.91
CA PHE A 47 10.03 -23.19 -2.26
C PHE A 47 9.41 -22.37 -3.40
N VAL A 48 8.30 -21.67 -3.14
CA VAL A 48 7.62 -20.81 -4.12
C VAL A 48 8.55 -19.77 -4.75
N LYS A 49 9.65 -19.41 -4.08
CA LYS A 49 10.68 -18.50 -4.59
C LYS A 49 11.37 -18.95 -5.87
N GLU A 50 11.49 -20.26 -6.09
CA GLU A 50 12.10 -20.82 -7.31
C GLU A 50 11.18 -20.64 -8.51
N PHE A 51 9.87 -20.61 -8.25
CA PHE A 51 8.86 -20.50 -9.28
C PHE A 51 8.45 -19.05 -9.52
N ARG A 52 8.37 -18.22 -8.47
CA ARG A 52 7.98 -16.81 -8.56
C ARG A 52 8.81 -15.91 -7.67
N LYS A 53 9.26 -14.79 -8.25
CA LYS A 53 9.84 -13.69 -7.47
C LYS A 53 8.73 -12.99 -6.70
N ARG A 54 8.92 -12.70 -5.41
CA ARG A 54 7.98 -11.94 -4.54
C ARG A 54 7.33 -10.73 -5.22
N ARG A 55 8.11 -9.96 -5.99
CA ARG A 55 7.62 -8.78 -6.71
C ARG A 55 6.58 -9.10 -7.79
N THR A 56 6.74 -10.25 -8.45
CA THR A 56 5.82 -10.77 -9.45
C THR A 56 4.54 -11.25 -8.76
N THR A 57 4.66 -11.99 -7.65
CA THR A 57 3.51 -12.45 -6.87
C THR A 57 2.65 -11.30 -6.36
N ILE A 58 3.27 -10.22 -5.83
CA ILE A 58 2.52 -9.03 -5.40
C ILE A 58 1.78 -8.38 -6.57
N ALA A 59 2.43 -8.29 -7.74
CA ALA A 59 1.82 -7.70 -8.93
C ALA A 59 0.63 -8.54 -9.44
N GLU A 60 0.81 -9.85 -9.57
CA GLU A 60 -0.23 -10.79 -10.01
C GLU A 60 -1.40 -10.85 -9.04
N ALA A 61 -1.14 -10.90 -7.72
CA ALA A 61 -2.18 -10.87 -6.70
C ALA A 61 -2.99 -9.58 -6.75
N TYR A 62 -2.32 -8.43 -6.90
CA TYR A 62 -3.00 -7.14 -7.08
C TYR A 62 -3.84 -7.12 -8.38
N LEU A 63 -3.30 -7.61 -9.49
CA LEU A 63 -4.01 -7.68 -10.77
C LEU A 63 -5.26 -8.56 -10.66
N ARG A 64 -5.14 -9.73 -10.05
CA ARG A 64 -6.26 -10.66 -9.81
C ARG A 64 -7.37 -9.99 -9.01
N ILE A 65 -7.02 -9.28 -7.92
CA ILE A 65 -7.99 -8.50 -7.14
C ILE A 65 -8.69 -7.43 -7.99
N THR A 66 -7.93 -6.73 -8.85
CA THR A 66 -8.49 -5.62 -9.62
C THR A 66 -9.35 -6.04 -10.82
N LYS A 67 -9.09 -7.21 -11.40
CA LYS A 67 -9.77 -7.67 -12.61
C LYS A 67 -10.95 -8.59 -12.35
N THR A 68 -10.89 -9.38 -11.28
CA THR A 68 -11.98 -10.28 -10.89
C THR A 68 -13.10 -9.46 -10.25
N LEU A 69 -13.86 -8.70 -11.04
CA LEU A 69 -14.90 -7.78 -10.55
C LEU A 69 -16.28 -8.46 -10.33
N GLU A 70 -16.40 -9.72 -10.72
CA GLU A 70 -17.63 -10.50 -10.57
C GLU A 70 -17.86 -10.96 -9.14
N SER A 71 -19.10 -10.83 -8.67
CA SER A 71 -19.53 -11.26 -7.34
C SER A 71 -19.22 -12.73 -7.02
N ALA A 72 -19.34 -13.62 -8.02
CA ALA A 72 -19.19 -15.07 -7.85
C ALA A 72 -17.78 -15.52 -7.45
N LYS A 73 -16.75 -14.73 -7.78
CA LYS A 73 -15.34 -15.08 -7.53
C LYS A 73 -14.78 -14.40 -6.27
N TYR A 74 -15.61 -14.24 -5.23
CA TYR A 74 -15.20 -13.54 -4.01
C TYR A 74 -14.11 -14.30 -3.25
N ASP A 75 -14.20 -15.63 -3.16
CA ASP A 75 -13.19 -16.47 -2.47
C ASP A 75 -11.81 -16.30 -3.11
N GLU A 76 -11.75 -16.25 -4.44
CA GLU A 76 -10.51 -15.99 -5.18
C GLU A 76 -9.90 -14.62 -4.85
N ARG A 77 -10.72 -13.57 -4.72
CA ARG A 77 -10.23 -12.23 -4.36
C ARG A 77 -9.70 -12.16 -2.94
N ILE A 78 -10.40 -12.78 -1.99
CA ILE A 78 -9.99 -12.82 -0.58
C ILE A 78 -8.71 -13.63 -0.41
N HIS A 79 -8.59 -14.75 -1.11
CA HIS A 79 -7.37 -15.54 -1.16
C HIS A 79 -6.20 -14.74 -1.77
N ALA A 80 -6.41 -14.08 -2.91
CA ALA A 80 -5.41 -13.20 -3.52
C ALA A 80 -5.00 -12.04 -2.60
N LEU A 81 -5.94 -11.47 -1.85
CA LEU A 81 -5.66 -10.43 -0.86
C LEU A 81 -4.85 -10.98 0.33
N SER A 82 -5.14 -12.19 0.78
CA SER A 82 -4.41 -12.85 1.87
C SER A 82 -2.95 -13.09 1.46
N LEU A 83 -2.73 -13.69 0.29
CA LEU A 83 -1.40 -13.86 -0.30
C LEU A 83 -0.65 -12.52 -0.43
N LEU A 84 -1.34 -11.50 -0.95
CA LEU A 84 -0.77 -10.16 -1.06
C LEU A 84 -0.37 -9.60 0.31
N ALA A 85 -1.25 -9.71 1.32
CA ALA A 85 -1.00 -9.23 2.67
C ALA A 85 0.18 -9.98 3.32
N GLU A 86 0.30 -11.28 3.11
CA GLU A 86 1.44 -12.10 3.56
C GLU A 86 2.75 -11.63 2.94
N HIS A 87 2.77 -11.48 1.61
CA HIS A 87 3.95 -11.03 0.90
C HIS A 87 4.34 -9.60 1.23
N ILE A 88 3.43 -8.76 1.68
CA ILE A 88 3.68 -7.34 1.90
C ILE A 88 3.92 -7.02 3.39
N ILE A 89 3.03 -7.46 4.28
CA ILE A 89 3.00 -7.10 5.72
C ILE A 89 3.99 -7.95 6.53
N TYR A 90 4.12 -9.24 6.23
CA TYR A 90 4.86 -10.19 7.09
C TYR A 90 6.38 -10.21 6.88
N SER A 91 6.95 -9.19 6.25
CA SER A 91 8.41 -9.03 6.16
C SER A 91 8.99 -8.53 7.49
N LYS A 92 9.02 -9.41 8.52
CA LYS A 92 9.49 -9.15 9.90
C LYS A 92 10.96 -8.71 10.03
N SER A 93 11.67 -8.56 8.92
CA SER A 93 13.04 -8.03 8.78
C SER A 93 13.09 -6.52 8.48
N ILE A 94 11.96 -5.93 8.07
CA ILE A 94 11.88 -4.54 7.62
C ILE A 94 11.69 -3.60 8.83
N LYS A 95 12.32 -2.42 8.79
CA LYS A 95 12.20 -1.39 9.85
C LYS A 95 10.85 -0.67 9.85
N MET A 96 10.22 -0.52 8.69
CA MET A 96 8.92 0.14 8.50
C MET A 96 7.94 -0.74 7.70
N PRO A 97 7.52 -1.91 8.22
CA PRO A 97 6.73 -2.88 7.46
C PRO A 97 5.37 -2.33 7.01
N LEU A 98 4.64 -1.62 7.88
CA LEU A 98 3.29 -1.14 7.58
C LEU A 98 3.31 -0.03 6.51
N ASN A 99 4.22 0.93 6.61
CA ASN A 99 4.34 1.97 5.58
C ASN A 99 4.94 1.44 4.28
N THR A 100 5.87 0.48 4.36
CA THR A 100 6.38 -0.20 3.15
C THR A 100 5.24 -0.87 2.41
N ALA A 101 4.33 -1.51 3.15
CA ALA A 101 3.16 -2.16 2.58
C ALA A 101 2.27 -1.21 1.79
N ARG A 102 1.93 -0.09 2.42
CA ARG A 102 1.09 0.96 1.84
C ARG A 102 1.74 1.58 0.60
N VAL A 103 3.05 1.84 0.64
CA VAL A 103 3.82 2.35 -0.50
C VAL A 103 3.83 1.35 -1.66
N GLN A 104 4.07 0.06 -1.39
CA GLN A 104 4.10 -0.98 -2.42
C GLN A 104 2.76 -1.10 -3.16
N LEU A 105 1.66 -1.12 -2.42
CA LEU A 105 0.31 -1.17 -2.99
C LEU A 105 -0.01 0.08 -3.81
N ALA A 106 0.34 1.27 -3.30
CA ALA A 106 0.15 2.52 -4.03
C ALA A 106 0.98 2.58 -5.33
N LEU A 107 2.23 2.12 -5.30
CA LEU A 107 3.07 2.04 -6.50
C LEU A 107 2.50 1.03 -7.50
N MET A 108 2.04 -0.14 -7.06
CA MET A 108 1.44 -1.13 -7.95
C MET A 108 0.16 -0.60 -8.61
N LYS A 109 -0.68 0.10 -7.84
CA LYS A 109 -1.85 0.81 -8.39
C LYS A 109 -1.46 1.78 -9.51
N GLU A 110 -0.39 2.55 -9.31
CA GLU A 110 0.13 3.47 -10.33
C GLU A 110 0.75 2.74 -11.54
N VAL A 111 1.41 1.60 -11.34
CA VAL A 111 1.96 0.76 -12.43
C VAL A 111 0.85 0.31 -13.37
N VAL A 112 -0.28 -0.17 -12.81
CA VAL A 112 -1.44 -0.60 -13.59
C VAL A 112 -2.09 0.59 -14.29
N ARG A 113 -2.23 1.74 -13.60
CA ARG A 113 -2.79 2.98 -14.17
C ARG A 113 -1.97 3.50 -15.35
N ASN A 114 -0.65 3.38 -15.30
CA ASN A 114 0.27 3.91 -16.32
C ASN A 114 0.73 2.86 -17.34
N ARG A 115 -0.05 1.80 -17.62
CA ARG A 115 0.35 0.70 -18.52
C ARG A 115 0.80 1.14 -19.92
N ASN A 116 0.18 2.20 -20.44
CA ASN A 116 0.44 2.74 -21.78
C ASN A 116 1.67 3.65 -21.83
N ASN A 117 2.25 4.03 -20.68
CA ASN A 117 3.44 4.85 -20.59
C ASN A 117 4.65 4.02 -20.15
N LYS A 118 5.36 3.43 -21.13
CA LYS A 118 6.50 2.53 -20.89
C LYS A 118 7.50 3.08 -19.87
N ARG A 119 7.92 4.33 -20.02
CA ARG A 119 8.93 4.96 -19.16
C ARG A 119 8.44 5.11 -17.73
N VAL A 120 7.27 5.72 -17.54
CA VAL A 120 6.69 5.94 -16.20
C VAL A 120 6.44 4.59 -15.51
N GLN A 121 5.95 3.59 -16.25
CA GLN A 121 5.75 2.26 -15.71
C GLN A 121 7.06 1.61 -15.24
N LEU A 122 8.16 1.77 -15.98
CA LEU A 122 9.48 1.28 -15.55
C LEU A 122 10.03 2.04 -14.32
N GLU A 123 9.84 3.36 -14.24
CA GLU A 123 10.18 4.14 -13.04
C GLU A 123 9.42 3.64 -11.81
N LEU A 124 8.12 3.41 -11.93
CA LEU A 124 7.27 2.91 -10.85
C LEU A 124 7.63 1.49 -10.42
N LEU A 125 7.96 0.60 -11.37
CA LEU A 125 8.45 -0.75 -11.06
C LEU A 125 9.82 -0.73 -10.38
N ARG A 126 10.67 0.24 -10.75
CA ARG A 126 11.96 0.46 -10.09
C ARG A 126 11.75 0.91 -8.65
N ASP A 127 10.87 1.89 -8.42
CA ASP A 127 10.50 2.37 -7.10
C ASP A 127 9.88 1.27 -6.24
N PHE A 128 9.02 0.45 -6.83
CA PHE A 128 8.44 -0.71 -6.16
C PHE A 128 9.52 -1.68 -5.69
N THR A 129 10.51 -1.96 -6.55
CA THR A 129 11.66 -2.81 -6.20
C THR A 129 12.47 -2.23 -5.04
N ILE A 130 12.75 -0.92 -5.05
CA ILE A 130 13.51 -0.26 -3.97
C ILE A 130 12.71 -0.23 -2.66
N SER A 131 11.40 0.01 -2.73
CA SER A 131 10.53 0.05 -1.56
C SER A 131 10.48 -1.29 -0.82
N THR A 132 10.68 -2.42 -1.52
CA THR A 132 10.65 -3.78 -0.95
C THR A 132 11.67 -4.01 0.16
N PHE A 133 12.77 -3.25 0.18
CA PHE A 133 13.75 -3.31 1.26
C PHE A 133 13.31 -2.59 2.54
N GLY A 134 12.31 -1.70 2.44
CA GLY A 134 11.70 -0.98 3.54
C GLY A 134 12.66 -0.12 4.37
N HIS A 135 13.65 0.49 3.70
CA HIS A 135 14.55 1.46 4.31
C HIS A 135 13.78 2.74 4.67
N PRO A 136 13.86 3.23 5.93
CA PRO A 136 13.05 4.37 6.38
C PRO A 136 13.17 5.62 5.51
N ARG A 137 14.38 5.95 5.04
CA ARG A 137 14.61 7.10 4.14
C ARG A 137 13.85 6.95 2.82
N SER A 138 13.95 5.78 2.18
CA SER A 138 13.28 5.49 0.91
C SER A 138 11.77 5.45 1.08
N VAL A 139 11.26 4.78 2.11
CA VAL A 139 9.82 4.68 2.39
C VAL A 139 9.23 6.08 2.61
N ARG A 140 9.85 6.93 3.44
CA ARG A 140 9.41 8.33 3.65
C ARG A 140 9.44 9.16 2.38
N LYS A 141 10.48 9.00 1.54
CA LYS A 141 10.55 9.65 0.22
C LYS A 141 9.35 9.26 -0.63
N TYR A 142 9.01 7.97 -0.68
CA TYR A 142 7.88 7.47 -1.47
C TYR A 142 6.52 7.85 -0.90
N LEU A 143 6.35 7.83 0.43
CA LEU A 143 5.14 8.36 1.09
C LEU A 143 4.89 9.81 0.65
N LYS A 144 5.92 10.66 0.70
CA LYS A 144 5.83 12.05 0.22
C LYS A 144 5.55 12.13 -1.29
N LYS A 145 6.24 11.32 -2.12
CA LYS A 145 6.03 11.28 -3.59
C LYS A 145 4.60 10.87 -3.95
N LEU A 146 4.00 9.97 -3.17
CA LEU A 146 2.67 9.41 -3.39
C LEU A 146 1.56 10.20 -2.67
N ASP A 147 1.91 11.18 -1.83
CA ASP A 147 0.98 11.98 -1.03
C ASP A 147 0.27 11.17 0.06
N LEU A 148 1.03 10.32 0.75
CA LEU A 148 0.57 9.46 1.82
C LEU A 148 1.17 9.89 3.16
N ILE A 149 0.36 9.87 4.22
CA ILE A 149 0.82 10.09 5.58
C ILE A 149 1.66 8.91 6.09
N GLU A 150 2.72 9.18 6.85
CA GLU A 150 3.45 8.15 7.60
C GLU A 150 2.63 7.73 8.83
N VAL A 151 2.38 6.43 8.96
CA VAL A 151 1.67 5.81 10.08
C VAL A 151 2.70 5.26 11.08
N PRO A 152 2.46 5.26 12.41
CA PRO A 152 3.36 4.69 13.40
C PRO A 152 3.60 3.18 13.21
N GLU A 153 4.86 2.75 13.32
CA GLU A 153 5.29 1.35 13.19
C GLU A 153 5.32 0.64 14.56
N THR A 154 4.16 0.55 15.23
CA THR A 154 4.04 -0.04 16.58
C THR A 154 3.95 -1.57 16.57
N GLY A 155 3.81 -2.18 15.39
CA GLY A 155 3.55 -3.63 15.22
C GLY A 155 2.09 -4.03 15.44
N LYS A 156 1.20 -3.07 15.74
CA LYS A 156 -0.24 -3.27 15.85
C LYS A 156 -0.93 -3.13 14.48
N PRO A 157 -2.10 -3.77 14.28
CA PRO A 157 -2.90 -3.53 13.08
C PRO A 157 -3.37 -2.07 13.01
N LEU A 158 -3.67 -1.60 11.81
CA LEU A 158 -4.05 -0.21 11.55
C LEU A 158 -5.29 0.22 12.38
N SER A 159 -6.22 -0.70 12.58
CA SER A 159 -7.45 -0.56 13.38
C SER A 159 -7.20 -0.21 14.84
N GLU A 160 -6.03 -0.53 15.40
CA GLU A 160 -5.67 -0.18 16.78
C GLU A 160 -4.92 1.14 16.89
N LEU A 161 -4.57 1.77 15.76
CA LEU A 161 -3.79 3.01 15.75
C LEU A 161 -4.66 4.27 15.81
N ASN A 162 -5.95 4.17 15.47
CA ASN A 162 -6.93 5.28 15.50
C ASN A 162 -6.43 6.55 14.79
N ILE A 163 -5.96 6.41 13.55
CA ILE A 163 -5.29 7.49 12.81
C ILE A 163 -6.26 8.21 11.90
N GLY A 164 -6.76 7.49 10.89
CA GLY A 164 -7.67 8.01 9.89
C GLY A 164 -8.97 7.24 9.86
N TRP A 165 -10.05 7.88 9.45
CA TRP A 165 -11.36 7.25 9.42
C TRP A 165 -12.20 7.80 8.27
N ASP A 166 -13.27 7.09 7.93
CA ASP A 166 -14.36 7.62 7.12
C ASP A 166 -15.66 6.92 7.51
N PHE A 167 -16.67 7.69 7.91
CA PHE A 167 -17.92 7.13 8.45
C PHE A 167 -19.06 7.09 7.44
N HIS A 168 -18.78 7.33 6.15
CA HIS A 168 -19.78 7.23 5.09
C HIS A 168 -19.10 6.99 3.73
N VAL A 169 -19.02 5.74 3.30
CA VAL A 169 -18.51 5.36 1.97
C VAL A 169 -19.36 4.26 1.32
N HIS A 170 -19.23 4.11 0.01
CA HIS A 170 -19.92 3.07 -0.76
C HIS A 170 -18.96 2.18 -1.53
N ASP A 171 -19.38 0.94 -1.76
CA ASP A 171 -18.77 0.01 -2.70
C ASP A 171 -19.66 -0.19 -3.94
N LYS A 172 -19.21 -1.04 -4.88
CA LYS A 172 -19.90 -1.38 -6.13
C LYS A 172 -21.33 -1.92 -5.95
N SER A 173 -21.66 -2.45 -4.77
CA SER A 173 -22.98 -3.02 -4.52
C SER A 173 -24.07 -1.97 -4.24
N SER A 174 -23.66 -0.75 -3.87
CA SER A 174 -24.52 0.41 -3.60
C SER A 174 -24.21 1.54 -4.61
N TYR A 175 -23.59 2.64 -4.17
CA TYR A 175 -23.33 3.84 -4.98
C TYR A 175 -21.87 4.02 -5.39
N GLY A 176 -20.96 3.14 -4.95
CA GLY A 176 -19.53 3.27 -5.16
C GLY A 176 -19.03 2.57 -6.42
N ARG A 177 -17.84 2.95 -6.88
CA ARG A 177 -17.18 2.31 -8.04
C ARG A 177 -16.56 0.95 -7.76
N LYS A 178 -15.91 0.87 -6.61
CA LYS A 178 -14.85 -0.10 -6.34
C LYS A 178 -15.45 -1.38 -5.79
N SER A 179 -14.87 -2.53 -6.15
CA SER A 179 -15.20 -3.77 -5.45
C SER A 179 -14.90 -3.61 -3.94
N PRO A 180 -15.53 -4.40 -3.06
CA PRO A 180 -15.29 -4.27 -1.62
C PRO A 180 -13.80 -4.39 -1.26
N VAL A 181 -13.07 -5.35 -1.86
CA VAL A 181 -11.61 -5.46 -1.65
C VAL A 181 -10.85 -4.22 -2.14
N GLN A 182 -11.20 -3.67 -3.31
CA GLN A 182 -10.54 -2.46 -3.83
C GLN A 182 -10.76 -1.25 -2.93
N LEU A 183 -11.97 -1.09 -2.37
CA LEU A 183 -12.29 -0.06 -1.39
C LEU A 183 -11.38 -0.19 -0.16
N ILE A 184 -11.25 -1.40 0.38
CA ILE A 184 -10.41 -1.67 1.56
C ILE A 184 -8.92 -1.49 1.27
N ILE A 185 -8.42 -1.88 0.10
CA ILE A 185 -7.04 -1.61 -0.32
C ILE A 185 -6.76 -0.10 -0.38
N ASP A 186 -7.69 0.68 -0.95
CA ASP A 186 -7.54 2.13 -1.02
C ASP A 186 -7.55 2.78 0.37
N ALA A 187 -8.36 2.25 1.30
CA ALA A 187 -8.40 2.70 2.69
C ALA A 187 -7.06 2.41 3.39
N PHE A 188 -6.53 1.19 3.18
CA PHE A 188 -5.24 0.79 3.72
C PHE A 188 -4.10 1.66 3.21
N ILE A 189 -4.03 1.90 1.89
CA ILE A 189 -3.03 2.78 1.28
C ILE A 189 -3.06 4.17 1.94
N LYS A 190 -4.25 4.74 2.16
CA LYS A 190 -4.42 6.06 2.79
C LYS A 190 -4.11 6.09 4.29
N GLY A 191 -4.08 4.94 4.96
CA GLY A 191 -3.87 4.85 6.40
C GLY A 191 -5.17 5.03 7.21
N VAL A 192 -6.32 4.70 6.60
CA VAL A 192 -7.63 4.68 7.25
C VAL A 192 -7.72 3.46 8.16
N SER A 193 -7.89 3.69 9.47
CA SER A 193 -8.05 2.67 10.50
C SER A 193 -9.49 2.20 10.69
N GLU A 194 -10.47 3.04 10.38
CA GLU A 194 -11.89 2.72 10.54
C GLU A 194 -12.72 3.20 9.34
N LEU A 195 -13.62 2.36 8.85
CA LEU A 195 -14.45 2.61 7.68
C LEU A 195 -15.90 2.17 7.95
N THR A 196 -16.88 3.02 7.68
CA THR A 196 -18.30 2.63 7.65
C THR A 196 -18.78 2.53 6.21
N VAL A 197 -19.11 1.31 5.77
CA VAL A 197 -19.56 1.04 4.40
C VAL A 197 -21.08 0.93 4.37
N ALA A 198 -21.70 1.80 3.58
CA ALA A 198 -23.14 1.93 3.46
C ALA A 198 -23.71 1.11 2.29
N TYR A 199 -24.72 0.32 2.61
CA TYR A 199 -25.44 -0.57 1.72
C TYR A 199 -26.91 -0.18 1.61
N ASN A 200 -27.50 -0.49 0.47
CA ASN A 200 -28.89 -0.21 0.19
C ASN A 200 -29.84 -1.35 0.59
N ASN A 201 -29.28 -2.56 0.78
CA ASN A 201 -29.97 -3.81 1.16
C ASN A 201 -28.90 -4.84 1.63
N LEU A 202 -29.25 -5.75 2.54
CA LEU A 202 -28.40 -6.83 3.06
C LEU A 202 -28.46 -8.15 2.26
N ASP A 203 -29.32 -8.28 1.25
CA ASP A 203 -29.48 -9.55 0.53
C ASP A 203 -28.22 -10.01 -0.21
N LYS A 204 -27.30 -9.09 -0.51
CA LYS A 204 -26.01 -9.38 -1.13
C LYS A 204 -24.95 -9.76 -0.09
N SER A 205 -25.23 -10.79 0.71
CA SER A 205 -24.40 -11.20 1.86
C SER A 205 -22.94 -11.51 1.52
N TYR A 206 -22.62 -11.81 0.26
CA TYR A 206 -21.26 -12.05 -0.21
C TYR A 206 -20.41 -10.77 -0.22
N TYR A 207 -20.95 -9.60 -0.62
CA TYR A 207 -20.20 -8.33 -0.60
C TYR A 207 -19.87 -7.90 0.83
N ILE A 208 -20.81 -8.09 1.75
CA ILE A 208 -20.62 -7.80 3.18
C ILE A 208 -19.55 -8.73 3.78
N ARG A 209 -19.59 -10.03 3.46
CA ARG A 209 -18.54 -10.97 3.89
C ARG A 209 -17.18 -10.57 3.34
N GLU A 210 -17.13 -10.18 2.08
CA GLU A 210 -15.91 -9.78 1.40
C GLU A 210 -15.30 -8.52 2.03
N VAL A 211 -16.08 -7.47 2.27
CA VAL A 211 -15.56 -6.21 2.85
C VAL A 211 -15.03 -6.40 4.26
N VAL A 212 -15.73 -7.21 5.07
CA VAL A 212 -15.37 -7.49 6.46
C VAL A 212 -14.12 -8.35 6.54
N GLU A 213 -14.02 -9.37 5.68
CA GLU A 213 -12.84 -10.24 5.63
C GLU A 213 -11.62 -9.49 5.08
N ALA A 214 -11.80 -8.65 4.06
CA ALA A 214 -10.74 -7.79 3.56
C ALA A 214 -10.24 -6.80 4.64
N GLY A 215 -11.18 -6.21 5.40
CA GLY A 215 -10.85 -5.37 6.55
C GLY A 215 -10.03 -6.13 7.60
N ARG A 216 -10.42 -7.37 7.91
CA ARG A 216 -9.67 -8.25 8.83
C ARG A 216 -8.24 -8.51 8.34
N ILE A 217 -8.06 -8.82 7.06
CA ILE A 217 -6.76 -9.16 6.45
C ILE A 217 -5.80 -7.96 6.50
N LEU A 218 -6.27 -6.76 6.15
CA LEU A 218 -5.43 -5.55 6.14
C LEU A 218 -5.41 -4.81 7.49
N GLY A 219 -6.15 -5.31 8.49
CA GLY A 219 -6.22 -4.73 9.82
C GLY A 219 -6.97 -3.41 9.88
N ILE A 220 -8.07 -3.25 9.15
CA ILE A 220 -8.98 -2.09 9.16
C ILE A 220 -10.28 -2.48 9.87
N LYS A 221 -10.77 -1.60 10.75
CA LYS A 221 -12.08 -1.77 11.38
C LYS A 221 -13.16 -1.38 10.38
N VAL A 222 -14.04 -2.32 10.02
CA VAL A 222 -15.13 -2.08 9.07
C VAL A 222 -16.47 -2.19 9.80
N ASN A 223 -17.27 -1.12 9.74
CA ASN A 223 -18.66 -1.10 10.17
C ASN A 223 -19.56 -1.19 8.93
N ILE A 224 -20.72 -1.83 9.08
CA ILE A 224 -21.70 -2.00 8.01
C ILE A 224 -22.93 -1.16 8.35
N ALA A 225 -23.39 -0.36 7.40
CA ALA A 225 -24.57 0.47 7.55
C ALA A 225 -25.59 0.19 6.45
N LEU A 226 -26.87 0.41 6.77
CA LEU A 226 -27.97 0.44 5.81
C LEU A 226 -28.43 1.87 5.61
N GLU A 227 -28.35 2.36 4.39
CA GLU A 227 -28.85 3.68 4.02
C GLU A 227 -30.31 3.60 3.59
N PHE A 228 -31.12 4.50 4.13
CA PHE A 228 -32.53 4.64 3.81
C PHE A 228 -32.95 6.11 3.95
N SER A 229 -34.16 6.43 3.51
CA SER A 229 -34.76 7.75 3.69
C SER A 229 -36.15 7.63 4.27
N ALA A 230 -36.61 8.64 5.01
CA ALA A 230 -37.97 8.73 5.51
C ALA A 230 -38.57 10.09 5.11
N GLU A 231 -39.89 10.12 4.90
CA GLU A 231 -40.62 11.37 4.72
C GLU A 231 -40.96 11.96 6.10
N LEU A 232 -40.47 13.17 6.36
CA LEU A 232 -40.71 13.93 7.59
C LEU A 232 -41.12 15.34 7.18
N GLN A 233 -42.22 15.84 7.74
CA GLN A 233 -42.71 17.21 7.46
C GLN A 233 -42.94 17.48 5.94
N GLY A 234 -43.36 16.47 5.18
CA GLY A 234 -43.58 16.57 3.74
C GLY A 234 -42.29 16.66 2.90
N LYS A 235 -41.12 16.42 3.51
CA LYS A 235 -39.81 16.41 2.86
C LYS A 235 -39.09 15.09 3.14
N ARG A 236 -38.24 14.67 2.21
CA ARG A 236 -37.49 13.43 2.34
C ARG A 236 -36.14 13.66 2.99
N PHE A 237 -35.82 12.92 4.05
CA PHE A 237 -34.54 12.98 4.76
C PHE A 237 -33.84 11.62 4.77
N HIS A 238 -32.51 11.64 4.78
CA HIS A 238 -31.69 10.44 4.65
C HIS A 238 -31.08 10.03 6.01
N PHE A 239 -31.04 8.73 6.25
CA PHE A 239 -30.54 8.14 7.49
C PHE A 239 -29.69 6.90 7.19
N MET A 240 -28.79 6.58 8.10
CA MET A 240 -28.06 5.33 8.13
C MET A 240 -28.36 4.56 9.40
N TYR A 241 -28.73 3.29 9.26
CA TYR A 241 -28.72 2.32 10.34
C TYR A 241 -27.38 1.57 10.37
N ILE A 242 -26.49 1.96 11.28
CA ILE A 242 -25.19 1.30 11.48
C ILE A 242 -25.40 0.07 12.36
N LEU A 243 -25.06 -1.10 11.80
CA LEU A 243 -25.16 -2.38 12.49
C LEU A 243 -24.15 -2.46 13.65
N PRO A 244 -24.46 -3.23 14.71
CA PRO A 244 -23.52 -3.50 15.79
C PRO A 244 -22.20 -4.06 15.27
N TYR A 245 -21.07 -3.60 15.82
CA TYR A 245 -19.76 -4.07 15.37
C TYR A 245 -19.60 -5.57 15.60
N PHE A 246 -19.25 -6.31 14.54
CA PHE A 246 -18.91 -7.73 14.63
C PHE A 246 -17.46 -7.94 14.22
N SER A 247 -16.66 -8.50 15.15
CA SER A 247 -15.21 -8.65 15.06
C SER A 247 -14.72 -9.71 14.03
N GLY A 248 -15.39 -9.88 12.89
CA GLY A 248 -15.01 -10.82 11.83
C GLY A 248 -15.14 -12.33 12.18
N LYS A 249 -15.59 -12.72 13.37
CA LYS A 249 -15.82 -14.14 13.68
C LYS A 249 -17.04 -14.66 12.90
N LYS A 250 -16.86 -15.65 12.01
CA LYS A 250 -17.90 -16.30 11.18
C LYS A 250 -19.22 -16.60 11.94
N LYS A 251 -19.13 -16.99 13.23
CA LYS A 251 -20.28 -17.28 14.10
C LYS A 251 -21.10 -16.04 14.49
N LYS A 252 -20.49 -14.85 14.64
CA LYS A 252 -21.19 -13.59 14.98
C LYS A 252 -21.87 -12.97 13.77
N LEU A 253 -21.24 -12.98 12.59
CA LEU A 253 -21.87 -12.51 11.35
C LEU A 253 -23.10 -13.35 11.00
N LYS A 254 -23.05 -14.68 11.14
CA LYS A 254 -24.25 -15.53 10.97
C LYS A 254 -25.35 -15.22 11.98
N LYS A 255 -25.01 -14.78 13.21
CA LYS A 255 -25.99 -14.39 14.22
C LYS A 255 -26.66 -13.05 13.89
N VAL A 256 -25.88 -12.07 13.42
CA VAL A 256 -26.39 -10.78 12.91
C VAL A 256 -27.18 -10.96 11.62
N LEU A 257 -26.75 -11.82 10.68
CA LEU A 257 -27.52 -12.16 9.48
C LEU A 257 -28.74 -13.04 9.79
N LYS A 258 -28.73 -13.79 10.90
CA LYS A 258 -29.92 -14.46 11.44
C LYS A 258 -30.91 -13.48 12.07
N LEU A 259 -30.53 -12.21 12.32
CA LEU A 259 -31.48 -11.14 12.64
C LEU A 259 -32.44 -10.85 11.47
N LYS A 260 -32.35 -11.56 10.33
CA LYS A 260 -33.46 -11.77 9.40
C LYS A 260 -34.71 -12.42 10.05
N SER A 261 -34.68 -12.80 11.32
CA SER A 261 -35.84 -13.28 12.08
C SER A 261 -36.81 -12.13 12.39
N ASN A 262 -38.09 -12.32 12.06
CA ASN A 262 -39.32 -11.54 12.34
C ASN A 262 -39.19 -10.01 12.55
N ASP A 263 -38.39 -9.53 13.51
CA ASP A 263 -38.26 -8.10 13.87
C ASP A 263 -37.72 -7.21 12.73
N PHE A 264 -36.87 -7.75 11.85
CA PHE A 264 -36.33 -7.02 10.68
C PHE A 264 -37.16 -7.19 9.41
N GLU A 265 -38.13 -8.11 9.39
CA GLU A 265 -38.76 -8.56 8.15
C GLU A 265 -39.47 -7.42 7.42
N ALA A 266 -40.22 -6.59 8.15
CA ALA A 266 -40.88 -5.41 7.61
C ALA A 266 -39.88 -4.42 6.99
N PHE A 267 -38.86 -4.00 7.74
CA PHE A 267 -37.84 -3.06 7.25
C PHE A 267 -37.06 -3.62 6.05
N MET A 268 -36.68 -4.90 6.08
CA MET A 268 -36.00 -5.54 4.96
C MET A 268 -36.88 -5.65 3.72
N ASN A 269 -38.18 -5.92 3.88
CA ASN A 269 -39.14 -5.92 2.79
C ASN A 269 -39.27 -4.53 2.15
N GLU A 270 -39.27 -3.46 2.94
CA GLU A 270 -39.25 -2.09 2.43
C GLU A 270 -37.97 -1.78 1.65
N LEU A 271 -36.80 -2.16 2.17
CA LEU A 271 -35.52 -2.00 1.46
C LEU A 271 -35.49 -2.77 0.13
N GLN A 272 -36.07 -3.97 0.08
CA GLN A 272 -36.24 -4.75 -1.15
C GLN A 272 -37.18 -4.06 -2.15
N GLN A 273 -38.30 -3.49 -1.69
CA GLN A 273 -39.20 -2.71 -2.54
C GLN A 273 -38.49 -1.48 -3.10
N ASN A 274 -37.68 -0.81 -2.29
CA ASN A 274 -36.85 0.33 -2.71
C ASN A 274 -35.79 -0.07 -3.75
N GLU A 275 -35.19 -1.25 -3.63
CA GLU A 275 -34.33 -1.81 -4.70
C GLU A 275 -35.10 -2.03 -6.01
N LYS A 276 -36.36 -2.51 -5.96
CA LYS A 276 -37.22 -2.64 -7.14
C LYS A 276 -37.56 -1.28 -7.78
N LYS A 277 -37.86 -0.26 -6.97
CA LYS A 277 -38.11 1.12 -7.45
C LYS A 277 -36.87 1.70 -8.15
N ARG A 278 -35.69 1.58 -7.54
CA ARG A 278 -34.40 1.96 -8.15
C ARG A 278 -34.15 1.26 -9.48
N ARG A 279 -34.40 -0.04 -9.55
CA ARG A 279 -34.29 -0.82 -10.80
C ARG A 279 -35.19 -0.25 -11.91
N LYS A 280 -36.44 0.10 -11.60
CA LYS A 280 -37.37 0.70 -12.57
C LYS A 280 -36.86 2.05 -13.08
N ASN A 281 -36.39 2.92 -12.18
CA ASN A 281 -35.83 4.22 -12.55
C ASN A 281 -34.59 4.09 -13.47
N ILE A 282 -33.70 3.14 -13.18
CA ILE A 282 -32.51 2.88 -14.02
C ILE A 282 -32.93 2.43 -15.42
N LEU A 283 -33.89 1.51 -15.54
CA LEU A 283 -34.40 1.04 -16.84
C LEU A 283 -35.03 2.19 -17.63
N TYR A 284 -35.87 2.99 -16.99
CA TYR A 284 -36.50 4.17 -17.60
C TYR A 284 -35.47 5.16 -18.17
N LEU A 285 -34.43 5.49 -17.40
CA LEU A 285 -33.39 6.42 -17.86
C LEU A 285 -32.59 5.89 -19.06
N VAL A 286 -32.36 4.57 -19.11
CA VAL A 286 -31.67 3.93 -20.24
C VAL A 286 -32.54 3.89 -21.49
N GLU A 287 -33.83 3.55 -21.34
CA GLU A 287 -34.80 3.61 -22.44
C GLU A 287 -34.93 5.02 -23.00
N TYR A 288 -35.03 6.02 -22.12
CA TYR A 288 -35.07 7.42 -22.50
C TYR A 288 -33.81 7.84 -23.27
N PHE A 289 -32.61 7.46 -22.78
CA PHE A 289 -31.36 7.71 -23.48
C PHE A 289 -31.35 7.11 -24.88
N ASN A 290 -31.76 5.85 -25.01
CA ASN A 290 -31.79 5.14 -26.30
C ASN A 290 -32.77 5.76 -27.28
N LYS A 291 -33.89 6.32 -26.79
CA LYS A 291 -34.92 6.94 -27.63
C LYS A 291 -34.56 8.36 -28.06
N GLU A 292 -34.09 9.20 -27.13
CA GLU A 292 -33.93 10.64 -27.38
C GLU A 292 -32.49 11.06 -27.67
N HIS A 293 -31.50 10.52 -26.94
CA HIS A 293 -30.11 10.96 -27.04
C HIS A 293 -29.30 10.17 -28.06
N LEU A 294 -29.52 8.86 -28.16
CA LEU A 294 -28.78 7.97 -29.06
C LEU A 294 -28.88 8.38 -30.55
N PRO A 295 -30.07 8.75 -31.10
CA PRO A 295 -30.16 9.19 -32.49
C PRO A 295 -29.34 10.46 -32.78
N ALA A 296 -29.32 11.40 -31.83
CA ALA A 296 -28.53 12.62 -31.95
C ALA A 296 -27.01 12.34 -31.91
N ILE A 297 -26.55 11.44 -31.03
CA ILE A 297 -25.14 11.05 -30.90
C ILE A 297 -24.63 10.33 -32.16
N ASN A 298 -25.50 9.57 -32.83
CA ASN A 298 -25.17 8.79 -34.02
C ASN A 298 -25.45 9.50 -35.35
N LYS A 299 -25.91 10.76 -35.33
CA LYS A 299 -26.15 11.53 -36.55
C LYS A 299 -24.91 11.53 -37.46
N GLY A 300 -25.06 11.06 -38.69
CA GLY A 300 -23.99 10.98 -39.69
C GLY A 300 -23.10 9.74 -39.61
N TYR A 301 -23.49 8.71 -38.85
CA TYR A 301 -22.80 7.41 -38.78
C TYR A 301 -23.80 6.26 -39.00
N GLU A 302 -23.39 5.27 -39.79
CA GLU A 302 -24.21 4.11 -40.15
C GLU A 302 -24.26 3.06 -39.04
N ALA A 303 -25.44 2.46 -38.82
CA ALA A 303 -25.64 1.39 -37.83
C ALA A 303 -24.76 0.17 -38.14
N GLY A 304 -24.20 -0.47 -37.10
CA GLY A 304 -23.29 -1.61 -37.23
C GLY A 304 -21.84 -1.26 -37.62
N SER A 305 -21.54 0.01 -37.92
CA SER A 305 -20.17 0.46 -38.13
C SER A 305 -19.40 0.60 -36.82
N ILE A 306 -18.07 0.53 -36.86
CA ILE A 306 -17.19 0.81 -35.70
C ILE A 306 -17.28 2.27 -35.19
N TYR A 307 -18.01 3.12 -35.91
CA TYR A 307 -18.27 4.51 -35.58
C TYR A 307 -19.66 4.72 -34.96
N TYR A 308 -20.49 3.68 -34.86
CA TYR A 308 -21.84 3.75 -34.33
C TYR A 308 -21.87 3.36 -32.85
N LEU A 309 -22.56 4.14 -32.04
CA LEU A 309 -22.84 3.77 -30.65
C LEU A 309 -24.07 2.89 -30.60
N GLU A 310 -23.90 1.62 -30.22
CA GLU A 310 -25.02 0.70 -30.04
C GLU A 310 -25.92 1.09 -28.84
N PRO A 311 -27.21 0.71 -28.86
CA PRO A 311 -28.11 0.94 -27.74
C PRO A 311 -27.55 0.45 -26.40
N LEU A 312 -27.78 1.24 -25.35
CA LEU A 312 -27.39 0.86 -24.00
C LEU A 312 -28.34 -0.20 -23.47
N SER A 313 -27.78 -1.18 -22.76
CA SER A 313 -28.53 -2.14 -21.97
C SER A 313 -27.86 -2.30 -20.62
N VAL A 314 -28.69 -2.32 -19.58
CA VAL A 314 -28.28 -2.58 -18.19
C VAL A 314 -28.57 -4.02 -17.76
N ILE A 315 -29.22 -4.81 -18.61
CA ILE A 315 -29.52 -6.22 -18.36
C ILE A 315 -28.34 -7.06 -18.84
N SER A 316 -27.89 -8.00 -18.02
CA SER A 316 -26.83 -8.92 -18.42
C SER A 316 -27.29 -9.80 -19.58
N GLN A 317 -26.44 -9.93 -20.60
CA GLN A 317 -26.68 -10.86 -21.72
C GLN A 317 -26.64 -12.33 -21.29
N ILE A 318 -25.99 -12.63 -20.16
CA ILE A 318 -25.83 -14.00 -19.63
C ILE A 318 -26.96 -14.35 -18.66
N ASP A 319 -27.45 -13.37 -17.89
CA ASP A 319 -28.55 -13.54 -16.94
C ASP A 319 -29.55 -12.37 -17.03
N PRO A 320 -30.71 -12.57 -17.67
CA PRO A 320 -31.74 -11.55 -17.81
C PRO A 320 -32.26 -10.98 -16.48
N ASN A 321 -32.08 -11.70 -15.37
CA ASN A 321 -32.52 -11.25 -14.05
C ASN A 321 -31.51 -10.33 -13.37
N LYS A 322 -30.26 -10.28 -13.86
CA LYS A 322 -29.16 -9.53 -13.26
C LYS A 322 -28.91 -8.19 -13.95
N LEU A 323 -28.98 -7.11 -13.18
CA LEU A 323 -28.54 -5.79 -13.62
C LEU A 323 -27.02 -5.67 -13.53
N LEU A 324 -26.44 -5.02 -14.54
CA LEU A 324 -25.04 -4.62 -14.60
C LEU A 324 -24.74 -3.43 -13.67
N ILE A 325 -25.77 -2.63 -13.35
CA ILE A 325 -25.68 -1.37 -12.57
C ILE A 325 -26.72 -1.35 -11.45
N HIS A 326 -26.33 -0.82 -10.29
CA HIS A 326 -27.17 -0.73 -9.09
C HIS A 326 -27.58 0.70 -8.68
N SER A 327 -27.11 1.72 -9.41
CA SER A 327 -27.39 3.12 -9.12
C SER A 327 -27.40 3.97 -10.38
N ARG A 328 -28.24 5.01 -10.39
CA ARG A 328 -28.20 6.07 -11.41
C ARG A 328 -26.83 6.74 -11.50
N ARG A 329 -26.07 6.78 -10.39
CA ARG A 329 -24.69 7.29 -10.35
C ARG A 329 -23.74 6.55 -11.29
N HIS A 330 -24.03 5.28 -11.62
CA HIS A 330 -23.18 4.46 -12.49
C HIS A 330 -23.57 4.48 -13.98
N LEU A 331 -24.68 5.14 -14.37
CA LEU A 331 -25.12 5.17 -15.79
C LEU A 331 -24.08 5.81 -16.71
N GLY A 332 -23.36 6.83 -16.23
CA GLY A 332 -22.24 7.43 -16.94
C GLY A 332 -21.10 6.43 -17.23
N GLU A 333 -20.89 5.41 -16.39
CA GLU A 333 -19.89 4.36 -16.61
C GLU A 333 -20.31 3.34 -17.65
N LEU A 334 -21.62 3.12 -17.81
CA LEU A 334 -22.11 2.24 -18.86
C LEU A 334 -21.78 2.83 -20.22
N LEU A 335 -22.05 4.14 -20.33
CA LEU A 335 -21.88 4.89 -21.57
C LEU A 335 -20.41 5.18 -21.86
N PHE A 336 -19.62 5.54 -20.84
CA PHE A 336 -18.23 5.99 -21.00
C PHE A 336 -17.34 5.07 -21.86
N PRO A 337 -17.17 3.77 -21.57
CA PRO A 337 -16.26 2.92 -22.34
C PRO A 337 -16.75 2.73 -23.77
N LYS A 338 -18.06 2.53 -23.96
CA LYS A 338 -18.68 2.39 -25.29
C LYS A 338 -18.50 3.64 -26.14
N LEU A 339 -18.83 4.80 -25.58
CA LEU A 339 -18.70 6.08 -26.27
C LEU A 339 -17.23 6.47 -26.47
N LYS A 340 -16.34 6.12 -25.53
CA LYS A 340 -14.89 6.37 -25.68
C LYS A 340 -14.32 5.59 -26.86
N GLU A 341 -14.68 4.32 -27.00
CA GLU A 341 -14.28 3.47 -28.13
C GLU A 341 -14.80 4.02 -29.47
N VAL A 342 -16.07 4.41 -29.51
CA VAL A 342 -16.65 5.02 -30.72
C VAL A 342 -15.99 6.37 -31.04
N LEU A 343 -15.75 7.23 -30.05
CA LEU A 343 -15.12 8.53 -30.24
C LEU A 343 -13.66 8.41 -30.70
N ILE A 344 -12.89 7.45 -30.18
CA ILE A 344 -11.51 7.25 -30.66
C ILE A 344 -11.50 6.80 -32.12
N ASN A 345 -12.40 5.90 -32.53
CA ASN A 345 -12.53 5.49 -33.93
C ASN A 345 -12.91 6.66 -34.84
N ARG A 346 -13.91 7.46 -34.43
CA ARG A 346 -14.33 8.68 -35.15
C ARG A 346 -13.19 9.69 -35.28
N LEU A 347 -12.38 9.85 -34.23
CA LEU A 347 -11.27 10.78 -34.20
C LEU A 347 -10.09 10.32 -35.07
N LEU A 348 -9.79 9.02 -35.09
CA LEU A 348 -8.80 8.44 -36.00
C LEU A 348 -9.20 8.62 -37.47
N LEU A 349 -10.49 8.42 -37.78
CA LEU A 349 -11.01 8.70 -39.12
C LEU A 349 -10.86 10.19 -39.49
N ALA A 350 -11.25 11.09 -38.61
CA ALA A 350 -11.10 12.53 -38.83
C ALA A 350 -9.63 12.95 -38.97
N MET A 351 -8.71 12.32 -38.22
CA MET A 351 -7.27 12.54 -38.35
C MET A 351 -6.75 12.09 -39.71
N ALA A 352 -7.17 10.90 -40.18
CA ALA A 352 -6.77 10.37 -41.48
C ALA A 352 -7.28 11.26 -42.62
N GLN A 353 -8.55 11.69 -42.55
CA GLN A 353 -9.14 12.63 -43.49
C GLN A 353 -8.36 13.95 -43.51
N LYS A 354 -8.13 14.56 -42.35
CA LYS A 354 -7.36 15.81 -42.24
C LYS A 354 -5.97 15.67 -42.87
N LYS A 355 -5.22 14.60 -42.56
CA LYS A 355 -3.89 14.36 -43.15
C LYS A 355 -3.95 14.21 -44.67
N ASN A 356 -4.98 13.55 -45.20
CA ASN A 356 -5.18 13.44 -46.64
C ASN A 356 -5.39 14.82 -47.27
N PHE A 357 -6.29 15.61 -46.69
CA PHE A 357 -6.59 16.98 -47.11
C PHE A 357 -5.37 17.92 -47.03
N ASP A 358 -4.52 17.76 -46.01
CA ASP A 358 -3.29 18.54 -45.84
C ASP A 358 -2.22 18.14 -46.87
N ASN A 359 -2.08 16.84 -47.18
CA ASN A 359 -1.08 16.32 -48.12
C ASN A 359 -1.44 16.58 -49.59
N PHE A 360 -2.73 16.55 -49.94
CA PHE A 360 -3.24 16.77 -51.31
C PHE A 360 -3.98 18.11 -51.42
N SER A 361 -3.38 19.17 -50.86
CA SER A 361 -4.04 20.47 -50.71
C SER A 361 -4.51 21.15 -52.01
N SER A 362 -3.95 20.76 -53.16
CA SER A 362 -4.32 21.24 -54.49
C SER A 362 -5.57 20.57 -55.07
N GLU A 363 -5.96 19.40 -54.54
CA GLU A 363 -7.09 18.60 -55.03
C GLU A 363 -8.37 18.86 -54.22
N HIS A 364 -8.31 19.73 -53.21
CA HIS A 364 -9.40 19.96 -52.25
C HIS A 364 -9.65 21.45 -51.99
N THR A 365 -10.91 21.82 -51.83
CA THR A 365 -11.32 23.21 -51.59
C THR A 365 -10.90 23.69 -50.19
N ALA A 366 -10.77 25.01 -50.01
CA ALA A 366 -10.48 25.60 -48.70
C ALA A 366 -11.59 25.31 -47.67
N ILE A 367 -12.84 25.16 -48.12
CA ILE A 367 -14.00 24.86 -47.28
C ILE A 367 -13.89 23.43 -46.72
N GLU A 368 -13.65 22.43 -47.57
CA GLU A 368 -13.49 21.02 -47.16
C GLU A 368 -12.37 20.84 -46.14
N ARG A 369 -11.24 21.53 -46.35
CA ARG A 369 -10.11 21.52 -45.40
C ARG A 369 -10.47 22.13 -44.04
N THR A 370 -11.23 23.22 -44.06
CA THR A 370 -11.69 23.91 -42.85
C THR A 370 -12.69 23.04 -42.08
N GLU A 371 -13.62 22.40 -42.78
CA GLU A 371 -14.60 21.48 -42.19
C GLU A 371 -13.94 20.23 -41.58
N ALA A 372 -12.99 19.60 -42.30
CA ALA A 372 -12.23 18.46 -41.79
C ALA A 372 -11.42 18.84 -40.54
N THR A 373 -10.81 20.02 -40.54
CA THR A 373 -10.08 20.55 -39.38
C THR A 373 -11.01 20.80 -38.20
N LYS A 374 -12.17 21.43 -38.43
CA LYS A 374 -13.18 21.67 -37.40
C LYS A 374 -13.68 20.37 -36.80
N ARG A 375 -14.04 19.38 -37.64
CA ARG A 375 -14.48 18.05 -37.20
C ARG A 375 -13.43 17.35 -36.33
N TYR A 376 -12.15 17.40 -36.73
CA TYR A 376 -11.05 16.88 -35.91
C TYR A 376 -10.98 17.57 -34.54
N VAL A 377 -11.01 18.91 -34.52
CA VAL A 377 -10.92 19.69 -33.26
C VAL A 377 -12.11 19.41 -32.33
N ASP A 378 -13.32 19.32 -32.87
CA ASP A 378 -14.53 19.06 -32.08
C ASP A 378 -14.52 17.65 -31.48
N LEU A 379 -14.17 16.63 -32.28
CA LEU A 379 -14.00 15.25 -31.80
C LEU A 379 -12.86 15.14 -30.80
N TYR A 380 -11.77 15.88 -31.01
CA TYR A 380 -10.64 15.93 -30.09
C TYR A 380 -11.04 16.52 -28.74
N LYS A 381 -11.76 17.65 -28.72
CA LYS A 381 -12.30 18.26 -27.48
C LYS A 381 -13.29 17.32 -26.78
N ALA A 382 -14.19 16.68 -27.53
CA ALA A 382 -15.14 15.74 -26.99
C ALA A 382 -14.45 14.52 -26.35
N TYR A 383 -13.44 13.96 -27.03
CA TYR A 383 -12.67 12.82 -26.53
C TYR A 383 -11.82 13.18 -25.30
N THR A 384 -11.03 14.26 -25.38
CA THR A 384 -10.14 14.70 -24.29
C THR A 384 -10.90 15.05 -23.01
N GLY A 385 -12.05 15.72 -23.14
CA GLY A 385 -12.93 16.11 -22.04
C GLY A 385 -13.90 15.03 -21.55
N LEU A 386 -13.89 13.84 -22.15
CA LEU A 386 -14.81 12.76 -21.82
C LEU A 386 -14.57 12.23 -20.40
N SER A 387 -15.61 12.20 -19.57
CA SER A 387 -15.60 11.54 -18.26
C SER A 387 -16.98 10.94 -17.96
N ALA A 388 -16.99 9.86 -17.18
CA ALA A 388 -18.25 9.21 -16.78
C ALA A 388 -19.19 10.18 -16.05
N GLU A 389 -18.66 11.05 -15.19
CA GLU A 389 -19.48 12.01 -14.43
C GLU A 389 -20.10 13.08 -15.33
N ARG A 390 -19.35 13.62 -16.30
CA ARG A 390 -19.91 14.56 -17.28
C ARG A 390 -21.01 13.90 -18.11
N LEU A 391 -20.82 12.67 -18.55
CA LEU A 391 -21.83 11.91 -19.28
C LEU A 391 -23.07 11.66 -18.43
N ARG A 392 -22.90 11.35 -17.14
CA ARG A 392 -24.00 11.21 -16.18
C ARG A 392 -24.81 12.52 -16.09
N LEU A 393 -24.14 13.63 -15.83
CA LEU A 393 -24.78 14.93 -15.70
C LEU A 393 -25.47 15.38 -17.00
N GLN A 394 -24.86 15.10 -18.14
CA GLN A 394 -25.38 15.50 -19.44
C GLN A 394 -26.60 14.68 -19.88
N TYR A 395 -26.60 13.37 -19.66
CA TYR A 395 -27.59 12.46 -20.26
C TYR A 395 -28.52 11.78 -19.26
N PHE A 396 -28.21 11.80 -17.97
CA PHE A 396 -28.91 11.02 -16.94
C PHE A 396 -29.29 11.83 -15.69
N ASN A 397 -29.22 13.18 -15.73
CA ASN A 397 -29.55 14.04 -14.59
C ASN A 397 -31.05 14.34 -14.42
N ARG A 398 -31.90 13.76 -15.27
CA ARG A 398 -33.35 13.99 -15.22
C ARG A 398 -33.96 13.36 -13.97
N THR A 399 -34.82 14.11 -13.29
CA THR A 399 -35.56 13.66 -12.10
C THR A 399 -37.07 13.53 -12.34
N GLU A 400 -37.59 14.12 -13.43
CA GLU A 400 -38.99 14.04 -13.82
C GLU A 400 -39.44 12.58 -14.04
N ASN A 401 -40.61 12.22 -13.50
CA ASN A 401 -41.21 10.88 -13.55
C ASN A 401 -40.43 9.76 -12.82
N LEU A 402 -39.41 10.09 -12.02
CA LEU A 402 -38.73 9.10 -11.21
C LEU A 402 -39.51 8.79 -9.92
N ILE A 403 -39.54 7.52 -9.54
CA ILE A 403 -40.12 7.06 -8.28
C ILE A 403 -39.11 7.30 -7.15
N SER A 404 -39.58 7.67 -5.96
CA SER A 404 -38.74 7.75 -4.75
C SER A 404 -37.98 6.44 -4.49
N GLU A 405 -36.67 6.52 -4.28
CA GLU A 405 -35.74 5.38 -4.41
C GLU A 405 -35.40 4.65 -3.10
N SER A 406 -35.68 5.25 -1.94
CA SER A 406 -35.16 4.81 -0.64
C SER A 406 -36.12 5.03 0.53
N GLU A 407 -37.39 5.29 0.27
CA GLU A 407 -38.37 5.71 1.27
C GLU A 407 -38.92 4.55 2.11
N VAL A 408 -38.89 4.72 3.43
CA VAL A 408 -39.39 3.77 4.44
C VAL A 408 -40.65 4.33 5.10
N SER A 409 -41.47 3.44 5.65
CA SER A 409 -42.77 3.85 6.23
C SER A 409 -42.65 4.58 7.57
N SER A 410 -41.66 4.23 8.41
CA SER A 410 -41.58 4.74 9.79
C SER A 410 -40.15 4.80 10.35
N LEU A 411 -39.63 6.02 10.54
CA LEU A 411 -38.36 6.25 11.26
C LEU A 411 -38.42 5.78 12.73
N PRO A 412 -39.49 6.03 13.51
CA PRO A 412 -39.60 5.55 14.89
C PRO A 412 -39.46 4.03 15.04
N GLU A 413 -40.05 3.25 14.13
CA GLU A 413 -39.96 1.79 14.16
C GLU A 413 -38.53 1.31 13.92
N ILE A 414 -37.83 1.89 12.94
CA ILE A 414 -36.44 1.57 12.64
C ILE A 414 -35.52 2.00 13.80
N SER A 415 -35.83 3.13 14.46
CA SER A 415 -35.11 3.56 15.65
C SER A 415 -35.25 2.57 16.81
N LYS A 416 -36.46 2.11 17.09
CA LYS A 416 -36.72 1.07 18.09
C LYS A 416 -35.97 -0.22 17.77
N LEU A 417 -35.95 -0.62 16.50
CA LEU A 417 -35.21 -1.78 16.01
C LEU A 417 -33.69 -1.62 16.26
N ALA A 418 -33.14 -0.44 15.98
CA ALA A 418 -31.73 -0.14 16.25
C ALA A 418 -31.40 -0.22 17.75
N GLN A 419 -32.27 0.28 18.62
CA GLN A 419 -32.10 0.20 20.07
C GLN A 419 -32.10 -1.24 20.57
N GLN A 420 -33.06 -2.07 20.14
CA GLN A 420 -33.17 -3.49 20.53
C GLN A 420 -31.96 -4.32 20.11
N THR A 421 -31.35 -3.96 18.98
CA THR A 421 -30.22 -4.68 18.39
C THR A 421 -28.87 -4.10 18.79
N ASN A 422 -28.86 -3.01 19.55
CA ASN A 422 -27.68 -2.28 19.96
C ASN A 422 -26.92 -1.66 18.77
N GLY A 423 -27.65 -1.32 17.69
CA GLY A 423 -27.16 -0.56 16.55
C GLY A 423 -27.45 0.93 16.68
N ILE A 424 -27.11 1.70 15.66
CA ILE A 424 -27.11 3.17 15.71
C ILE A 424 -27.86 3.74 14.52
N ILE A 425 -28.76 4.71 14.76
CA ILE A 425 -29.29 5.57 13.70
C ILE A 425 -28.47 6.85 13.62
N LYS A 426 -27.99 7.15 12.42
CA LYS A 426 -27.24 8.35 12.06
C LYS A 426 -28.06 9.16 11.05
N PHE A 427 -28.30 10.44 11.32
CA PHE A 427 -28.88 11.37 10.36
C PHE A 427 -27.79 11.84 9.37
N ILE A 428 -28.03 11.69 8.07
CA ILE A 428 -27.05 11.97 7.00
C ILE A 428 -27.57 13.00 6.01
N SER A 429 -26.64 13.67 5.33
CA SER A 429 -26.93 14.74 4.35
C SER A 429 -28.02 15.72 4.83
N PRO A 430 -27.91 16.24 6.07
CA PRO A 430 -29.02 16.96 6.70
C PRO A 430 -29.42 18.24 5.95
N LEU A 431 -28.48 18.85 5.23
CA LEU A 431 -28.66 20.11 4.52
C LEU A 431 -29.27 19.95 3.11
N GLU A 432 -29.59 18.74 2.64
CA GLU A 432 -30.19 18.51 1.30
C GLU A 432 -31.44 19.37 1.06
N ASN A 433 -32.25 19.59 2.11
CA ASN A 433 -33.47 20.39 2.06
C ASN A 433 -33.31 21.82 2.63
N GLY A 434 -32.08 22.26 2.87
CA GLY A 434 -31.73 23.56 3.47
C GLY A 434 -31.58 23.53 5.01
N LEU A 435 -30.95 24.58 5.55
CA LEU A 435 -30.59 24.68 6.97
C LEU A 435 -31.79 24.64 7.93
N GLU A 436 -32.89 25.34 7.61
CA GLU A 436 -34.07 25.38 8.47
C GLU A 436 -34.74 24.00 8.60
N ALA A 437 -34.95 23.33 7.47
CA ALA A 437 -35.53 21.98 7.44
C ALA A 437 -34.65 20.98 8.21
N ALA A 438 -33.32 21.12 8.14
CA ALA A 438 -32.39 20.30 8.91
C ALA A 438 -32.56 20.51 10.43
N ILE A 439 -32.67 21.77 10.86
CA ILE A 439 -32.87 22.13 12.27
C ILE A 439 -34.21 21.59 12.78
N ASP A 440 -35.29 21.83 12.06
CA ASP A 440 -36.63 21.40 12.45
C ASP A 440 -36.73 19.88 12.53
N THR A 441 -36.10 19.17 11.58
CA THR A 441 -36.01 17.71 11.61
C THR A 441 -35.27 17.21 12.85
N VAL A 442 -34.18 17.87 13.24
CA VAL A 442 -33.43 17.51 14.45
C VAL A 442 -34.27 17.71 15.70
N LEU A 443 -34.95 18.86 15.83
CA LEU A 443 -35.74 19.19 17.01
C LEU A 443 -36.92 18.23 17.22
N GLU A 444 -37.64 17.88 16.14
CA GLU A 444 -38.82 17.04 16.23
C GLU A 444 -38.51 15.54 16.40
N ASN A 445 -37.31 15.10 16.02
CA ASN A 445 -36.93 13.68 15.97
C ASN A 445 -35.74 13.32 16.87
N VAL A 446 -35.49 14.11 17.92
CA VAL A 446 -34.34 13.96 18.83
C VAL A 446 -34.20 12.57 19.49
N GLU A 447 -35.30 11.84 19.64
CA GLU A 447 -35.35 10.50 20.25
C GLU A 447 -34.98 9.38 19.27
N HIS A 448 -35.01 9.66 17.97
CA HIS A 448 -34.93 8.63 16.93
C HIS A 448 -33.51 8.37 16.41
N PHE A 449 -32.58 9.28 16.65
CA PHE A 449 -31.18 9.11 16.26
C PHE A 449 -30.20 9.71 17.26
N THR A 450 -28.99 9.15 17.28
CA THR A 450 -27.94 9.53 18.24
C THR A 450 -26.75 10.19 17.57
N HIS A 451 -26.55 9.94 16.27
CA HIS A 451 -25.44 10.47 15.49
C HIS A 451 -25.93 11.42 14.40
N VAL A 452 -25.16 12.47 14.12
CA VAL A 452 -25.48 13.47 13.08
C VAL A 452 -24.26 13.67 12.19
N GLU A 453 -24.45 13.60 10.87
CA GLU A 453 -23.43 13.96 9.90
C GLU A 453 -23.38 15.48 9.73
N ILE A 454 -22.45 16.13 10.41
CA ILE A 454 -22.33 17.59 10.40
C ILE A 454 -21.54 18.12 9.19
N PHE A 455 -20.85 17.23 8.47
CA PHE A 455 -20.16 17.55 7.24
C PHE A 455 -20.06 16.32 6.34
N ASN A 456 -20.43 16.50 5.08
CA ASN A 456 -20.26 15.51 4.03
C ASN A 456 -19.49 16.14 2.86
N MET A 457 -18.42 15.47 2.43
CA MET A 457 -17.55 16.03 1.40
C MET A 457 -18.23 16.11 0.04
N PHE A 458 -19.06 15.14 -0.32
CA PHE A 458 -19.79 15.17 -1.58
C PHE A 458 -20.86 16.26 -1.58
N ASP A 459 -21.61 16.39 -0.48
CA ASP A 459 -22.65 17.42 -0.33
C ASP A 459 -22.04 18.83 -0.36
N SER A 460 -20.82 19.00 0.13
CA SER A 460 -20.12 20.30 0.13
C SER A 460 -19.85 20.90 -1.26
N VAL A 461 -20.06 20.15 -2.34
CA VAL A 461 -20.00 20.70 -3.71
C VAL A 461 -21.22 21.54 -4.05
N MET A 462 -22.38 21.16 -3.51
CA MET A 462 -23.67 21.75 -3.87
C MET A 462 -24.14 22.83 -2.89
N HIS A 463 -23.47 22.96 -1.74
CA HIS A 463 -23.83 23.87 -0.65
C HIS A 463 -22.68 24.83 -0.30
N GLU A 464 -23.02 26.03 0.17
CA GLU A 464 -22.02 26.97 0.67
C GLU A 464 -21.39 26.45 1.98
N GLY A 465 -20.07 26.56 2.11
CA GLY A 465 -19.34 26.05 3.28
C GLY A 465 -19.76 26.66 4.63
N THR A 466 -20.43 27.82 4.60
CA THR A 466 -20.98 28.54 5.76
C THR A 466 -22.18 27.82 6.40
N GLU A 467 -23.00 27.11 5.61
CA GLU A 467 -24.16 26.38 6.12
C GLU A 467 -23.75 25.22 7.03
N PHE A 468 -22.72 24.45 6.65
CA PHE A 468 -22.19 23.36 7.47
C PHE A 468 -21.64 23.85 8.82
N VAL A 469 -20.95 25.00 8.82
CA VAL A 469 -20.45 25.61 10.07
C VAL A 469 -21.61 26.04 10.96
N THR A 470 -22.64 26.65 10.36
CA THR A 470 -23.82 27.12 11.08
C THR A 470 -24.62 25.97 11.67
N PHE A 471 -24.87 24.91 10.90
CA PHE A 471 -25.51 23.69 11.38
C PHE A 471 -24.69 22.98 12.46
N THR A 472 -23.36 22.95 12.33
CA THR A 472 -22.47 22.40 13.37
C THR A 472 -22.62 23.16 14.68
N LYS A 473 -22.65 24.50 14.64
CA LYS A 473 -22.87 25.35 15.82
C LYS A 473 -24.21 25.05 16.48
N PHE A 474 -25.27 24.90 15.68
CA PHE A 474 -26.58 24.47 16.20
C PHE A 474 -26.51 23.14 16.95
N ILE A 475 -25.87 22.11 16.37
CA ILE A 475 -25.69 20.80 17.02
C ILE A 475 -24.87 20.89 18.32
N GLN A 476 -23.89 21.78 18.40
CA GLN A 476 -23.13 22.02 19.63
C GLN A 476 -24.00 22.70 20.70
N LEU A 477 -24.80 23.70 20.32
CA LEU A 477 -25.67 24.44 21.24
C LEU A 477 -26.78 23.54 21.81
N ILE A 478 -27.40 22.70 20.97
CA ILE A 478 -28.41 21.75 21.45
C ILE A 478 -27.82 20.71 22.40
N ASN A 479 -26.57 20.28 22.18
CA ASN A 479 -25.87 19.37 23.08
C ASN A 479 -25.54 20.00 24.45
N LYS A 480 -25.29 21.32 24.49
CA LYS A 480 -25.09 22.07 25.74
C LYS A 480 -26.38 22.32 26.51
N ALA A 481 -27.55 22.10 25.89
CA ALA A 481 -28.86 22.36 26.47
C ALA A 481 -29.06 23.85 26.88
N ASP A 482 -28.40 24.79 26.20
CA ASP A 482 -28.54 26.23 26.47
C ASP A 482 -29.63 26.85 25.57
N TYR A 483 -30.82 26.99 26.13
CA TYR A 483 -31.97 27.57 25.44
C TYR A 483 -31.74 29.02 25.01
N ASN A 484 -31.10 29.84 25.86
CA ASN A 484 -30.93 31.27 25.57
C ASN A 484 -29.93 31.48 24.43
N GLU A 485 -28.83 30.72 24.41
CA GLU A 485 -27.89 30.76 23.29
C GLU A 485 -28.52 30.28 21.98
N LEU A 486 -29.41 29.27 22.01
CA LEU A 486 -30.15 28.81 20.83
C LEU A 486 -31.10 29.88 20.27
N VAL A 487 -31.82 30.60 21.15
CA VAL A 487 -32.68 31.72 20.73
C VAL A 487 -31.86 32.82 20.06
N ASN A 488 -30.69 33.17 20.64
CA ASN A 488 -29.79 34.15 20.04
C ASN A 488 -29.21 33.66 18.71
N PHE A 489 -28.90 32.37 18.59
CA PHE A 489 -28.44 31.74 17.36
C PHE A 489 -29.47 31.86 16.23
N TYR A 490 -30.76 31.62 16.51
CA TYR A 490 -31.81 31.78 15.48
C TYR A 490 -31.90 33.21 14.97
N LYS A 491 -31.89 34.20 15.89
CA LYS A 491 -31.91 35.63 15.53
C LYS A 491 -30.69 36.03 14.69
N ALA A 492 -29.50 35.58 15.09
CA ALA A 492 -28.25 35.94 14.42
C ALA A 492 -28.14 35.38 12.99
N ASN A 493 -28.78 34.24 12.71
CA ASN A 493 -28.75 33.58 11.40
C ASN A 493 -30.02 33.81 10.57
N GLN A 494 -30.89 34.76 10.97
CA GLN A 494 -32.14 35.09 10.27
C GLN A 494 -33.06 33.87 10.07
N LEU A 495 -33.04 32.92 11.00
CA LEU A 495 -33.90 31.74 10.97
C LEU A 495 -35.24 32.08 11.63
N ASN A 496 -36.35 31.64 11.03
CA ASN A 496 -37.70 31.93 11.54
C ASN A 496 -37.83 31.54 13.03
N SER A 497 -38.01 32.52 13.92
CA SER A 497 -38.12 32.30 15.37
C SER A 497 -39.59 32.19 15.78
N GLU A 498 -40.35 31.36 15.07
CA GLU A 498 -41.75 31.11 15.40
C GLU A 498 -41.88 30.40 16.76
N GLU A 499 -42.99 30.66 17.46
CA GLU A 499 -43.28 30.07 18.77
C GLU A 499 -43.26 28.53 18.73
N THR A 500 -43.66 27.94 17.61
CA THR A 500 -43.55 26.51 17.28
C THR A 500 -42.12 25.98 17.40
N ARG A 501 -41.13 26.65 16.78
CA ARG A 501 -39.72 26.25 16.83
C ARG A 501 -39.15 26.40 18.24
N LEU A 502 -39.50 27.48 18.95
CA LEU A 502 -39.07 27.69 20.34
C LEU A 502 -39.60 26.59 21.28
N ASN A 503 -40.86 26.21 21.12
CA ASN A 503 -41.48 25.11 21.87
C ASN A 503 -40.82 23.76 21.53
N ALA A 504 -40.54 23.51 20.24
CA ALA A 504 -39.81 22.32 19.80
C ALA A 504 -38.40 22.26 20.38
N THR A 505 -37.69 23.39 20.45
CA THR A 505 -36.36 23.50 21.08
C THR A 505 -36.40 23.16 22.57
N GLN A 506 -37.37 23.71 23.30
CA GLN A 506 -37.51 23.43 24.73
C GLN A 506 -37.85 21.96 24.99
N LYS A 507 -38.75 21.39 24.16
CA LYS A 507 -39.07 19.96 24.19
C LYS A 507 -37.84 19.10 23.90
N ALA A 508 -37.10 19.41 22.83
CA ALA A 508 -35.90 18.70 22.42
C ALA A 508 -34.83 18.66 23.52
N ILE A 509 -34.57 19.81 24.18
CA ILE A 509 -33.65 19.90 25.32
C ILE A 509 -34.14 19.02 26.49
N SER A 510 -35.44 19.06 26.80
CA SER A 510 -35.99 18.31 27.94
C SER A 510 -35.99 16.79 27.74
N GLN A 511 -36.24 16.32 26.51
CA GLN A 511 -36.33 14.89 26.19
C GLN A 511 -34.96 14.24 26.10
N ARG A 512 -33.93 15.01 25.76
CA ARG A 512 -32.65 14.45 25.35
C ARG A 512 -31.63 14.42 26.49
N LYS A 513 -31.38 13.21 26.99
CA LYS A 513 -30.47 12.97 28.12
C LYS A 513 -28.99 12.85 27.74
N LEU A 514 -28.69 12.56 26.47
CA LEU A 514 -27.33 12.36 25.95
C LEU A 514 -27.08 13.25 24.73
N PRO A 515 -25.86 13.82 24.57
CA PRO A 515 -25.53 14.67 23.44
C PRO A 515 -25.50 13.88 22.12
N PHE A 516 -25.68 14.58 20.99
CA PHE A 516 -25.51 14.05 19.64
C PHE A 516 -24.03 13.79 19.42
N ILE A 517 -23.71 12.64 18.85
CA ILE A 517 -22.36 12.34 18.40
C ILE A 517 -22.22 12.88 16.98
N SER A 518 -21.43 13.95 16.84
CA SER A 518 -21.07 14.51 15.53
C SER A 518 -20.20 13.53 14.74
N THR A 519 -20.53 13.36 13.46
CA THR A 519 -19.79 12.51 12.53
C THR A 519 -19.55 13.24 11.21
N ILE A 520 -18.59 12.75 10.42
CA ILE A 520 -18.33 13.23 9.06
C ILE A 520 -18.24 12.06 8.09
N GLY A 521 -18.58 12.33 6.83
CA GLY A 521 -18.57 11.38 5.75
C GLY A 521 -17.91 11.97 4.52
N SER A 522 -17.31 11.13 3.68
CA SER A 522 -16.90 11.60 2.35
C SER A 522 -17.98 11.38 1.28
N ASP A 523 -18.89 10.42 1.47
CA ASP A 523 -19.73 9.84 0.42
C ASP A 523 -18.89 9.59 -0.87
N ALA A 524 -17.64 9.16 -0.66
CA ALA A 524 -16.70 9.00 -1.75
C ALA A 524 -17.04 7.77 -2.57
N THR A 525 -17.72 8.02 -3.67
CA THR A 525 -18.08 7.02 -4.67
C THR A 525 -16.93 6.75 -5.66
N GLY A 526 -15.93 7.65 -5.71
CA GLY A 526 -14.73 7.54 -6.55
C GLY A 526 -14.90 8.11 -7.97
N TRP A 527 -15.91 8.96 -8.19
CA TRP A 527 -16.36 9.46 -9.49
C TRP A 527 -16.06 10.93 -9.77
N SER A 528 -16.09 11.76 -8.74
CA SER A 528 -15.99 13.21 -8.88
C SER A 528 -14.54 13.68 -8.88
N THR A 529 -14.18 14.51 -9.86
CA THR A 529 -12.94 15.30 -9.84
C THR A 529 -13.10 16.58 -9.04
N LEU A 530 -14.34 16.94 -8.67
CA LEU A 530 -14.67 18.12 -7.88
C LEU A 530 -14.51 17.86 -6.38
N VAL A 531 -14.64 16.59 -5.95
CA VAL A 531 -14.58 16.17 -4.55
C VAL A 531 -13.28 15.42 -4.31
N PRO A 532 -12.53 15.73 -3.23
CA PRO A 532 -11.42 14.88 -2.82
C PRO A 532 -11.88 13.44 -2.53
N GLY A 533 -11.02 12.45 -2.77
CA GLY A 533 -11.36 11.05 -2.44
C GLY A 533 -11.56 10.78 -0.92
N MET A 534 -11.97 9.55 -0.57
CA MET A 534 -12.30 9.16 0.81
C MET A 534 -11.20 9.37 1.87
N GLY A 535 -11.60 9.47 3.14
CA GLY A 535 -10.76 9.43 4.33
C GLY A 535 -10.45 10.79 4.96
N PHE A 536 -10.41 10.81 6.28
CA PHE A 536 -10.06 11.97 7.10
C PHE A 536 -8.96 11.62 8.10
N VAL A 537 -8.21 12.62 8.56
CA VAL A 537 -7.18 12.46 9.60
C VAL A 537 -7.07 13.72 10.45
N PHE A 538 -6.87 13.55 11.76
CA PHE A 538 -6.49 14.67 12.62
C PHE A 538 -5.05 15.11 12.35
N GLU A 539 -4.82 16.42 12.27
CA GLU A 539 -3.48 16.99 12.05
C GLU A 539 -2.44 16.47 13.05
N HIS A 540 -2.83 16.28 14.31
CA HIS A 540 -1.90 15.82 15.35
C HIS A 540 -1.43 14.37 15.13
N ASN A 541 -2.21 13.54 14.41
CA ASN A 541 -1.84 12.18 14.03
C ASN A 541 -0.82 12.15 12.88
N ILE A 542 -0.67 13.24 12.13
CA ILE A 542 0.36 13.36 11.09
C ILE A 542 1.71 13.68 11.76
N PRO A 543 2.81 13.01 11.39
CA PRO A 543 4.13 13.34 11.90
C PRO A 543 4.53 14.80 11.62
N LYS A 544 5.15 15.46 12.61
CA LYS A 544 5.52 16.89 12.54
C LYS A 544 6.24 17.29 11.25
N HIS A 545 7.11 16.42 10.74
CA HIS A 545 7.90 16.66 9.53
C HIS A 545 7.08 16.62 8.22
N GLN A 546 5.85 16.08 8.23
CA GLN A 546 4.93 16.01 7.09
C GLN A 546 3.81 17.06 7.14
N ARG A 547 3.42 17.53 8.33
CA ARG A 547 2.22 18.39 8.54
C ARG A 547 2.12 19.57 7.58
N ASN A 548 3.14 20.43 7.53
CA ASN A 548 3.10 21.64 6.70
C ASN A 548 3.01 21.33 5.20
N TRP A 549 3.63 20.24 4.77
CA TRP A 549 3.58 19.81 3.38
C TRP A 549 2.20 19.26 3.01
N PHE A 550 1.61 18.47 3.90
CA PHE A 550 0.28 17.87 3.71
C PHE A 550 -0.82 18.93 3.73
N LYS A 551 -0.81 19.84 4.72
CA LYS A 551 -1.77 20.96 4.83
C LYS A 551 -1.89 21.82 3.58
N LYS A 552 -0.79 22.02 2.84
CA LYS A 552 -0.79 22.84 1.62
C LYS A 552 -1.48 22.18 0.41
N ARG A 553 -1.75 20.87 0.49
CA ARG A 553 -2.17 20.05 -0.67
C ARG A 553 -3.51 19.35 -0.45
N HIS A 554 -4.02 19.35 0.77
CA HIS A 554 -5.22 18.66 1.17
C HIS A 554 -6.19 19.63 1.80
N LEU A 555 -7.49 19.39 1.59
CA LEU A 555 -8.57 20.19 2.16
C LEU A 555 -8.49 20.14 3.69
N SER A 556 -8.50 21.32 4.31
CA SER A 556 -8.65 21.48 5.76
C SER A 556 -10.10 21.81 6.07
N LEU A 557 -10.70 21.10 7.02
CA LEU A 557 -12.06 21.41 7.46
C LEU A 557 -12.09 22.67 8.32
N ALA A 558 -13.27 23.28 8.45
CA ALA A 558 -13.47 24.41 9.34
C ALA A 558 -13.14 24.03 10.81
N PRO A 559 -12.61 24.96 11.62
CA PRO A 559 -12.29 24.71 13.03
C PRO A 559 -13.47 24.19 13.84
N GLU A 560 -14.67 24.74 13.61
CA GLU A 560 -15.89 24.36 14.35
C GLU A 560 -16.29 22.91 14.08
N ILE A 561 -16.23 22.48 12.82
CA ILE A 561 -16.46 21.09 12.42
C ILE A 561 -15.41 20.19 13.08
N SER A 562 -14.14 20.59 13.02
CA SER A 562 -13.03 19.82 13.58
C SER A 562 -13.16 19.63 15.10
N GLU A 563 -13.59 20.68 15.82
CA GLU A 563 -13.81 20.67 17.27
C GLU A 563 -15.01 19.82 17.65
N ALA A 564 -16.14 19.94 16.94
CA ALA A 564 -17.34 19.13 17.18
C ALA A 564 -17.07 17.62 17.05
N ILE A 565 -16.22 17.22 16.09
CA ILE A 565 -15.81 15.81 15.92
C ILE A 565 -14.84 15.37 17.02
N ALA A 566 -13.86 16.20 17.38
CA ALA A 566 -12.87 15.84 18.38
C ALA A 566 -13.46 15.70 19.80
N THR A 567 -14.53 16.44 20.09
CA THR A 567 -15.26 16.40 21.37
C THR A 567 -16.35 15.33 21.40
N GLU A 568 -16.62 14.65 20.27
CA GLU A 568 -17.79 13.75 20.11
C GLU A 568 -19.09 14.42 20.61
N GLY A 569 -19.19 15.76 20.48
CA GLY A 569 -20.32 16.54 20.98
C GLY A 569 -20.39 16.75 22.50
N ASP A 570 -19.26 16.75 23.22
CA ASP A 570 -19.13 16.83 24.69
C ASP A 570 -19.69 15.62 25.46
N HIS A 571 -19.57 14.42 24.87
CA HIS A 571 -20.00 13.18 25.51
C HIS A 571 -19.24 12.94 26.85
N PRO A 572 -19.94 12.73 27.99
CA PRO A 572 -19.36 12.78 29.35
C PRO A 572 -18.28 11.71 29.67
N VAL A 573 -18.05 10.76 28.77
CA VAL A 573 -17.20 9.58 28.99
C VAL A 573 -15.75 9.79 28.50
N LYS A 574 -15.45 10.86 27.75
CA LYS A 574 -14.08 11.16 27.30
C LYS A 574 -13.75 12.65 27.50
N ARG A 575 -13.41 13.04 28.73
CA ARG A 575 -12.66 14.30 28.97
C ARG A 575 -11.29 14.19 28.28
N THR A 576 -11.19 14.68 27.05
CA THR A 576 -9.92 14.74 26.33
C THR A 576 -9.00 15.77 26.99
N LYS A 577 -7.73 15.39 27.20
CA LYS A 577 -6.66 16.31 27.62
C LYS A 577 -6.68 17.54 26.70
N LYS A 578 -6.59 18.76 27.24
CA LYS A 578 -6.40 20.03 26.50
C LYS A 578 -5.37 19.84 25.36
N LEU A 579 -5.85 19.60 24.14
CA LEU A 579 -5.05 19.47 22.94
C LEU A 579 -5.01 20.83 22.25
N LYS A 580 -3.83 21.27 21.81
CA LYS A 580 -3.59 22.63 21.30
C LYS A 580 -4.24 22.93 19.93
N SER A 581 -4.70 21.92 19.18
CA SER A 581 -5.50 22.08 17.95
C SER A 581 -6.13 20.75 17.50
N PHE A 582 -7.36 20.81 16.95
CA PHE A 582 -8.14 19.65 16.51
C PHE A 582 -8.32 19.53 14.99
N ASN A 583 -7.58 20.33 14.21
CA ASN A 583 -7.81 20.46 12.78
C ASN A 583 -7.84 19.11 12.02
N ILE A 584 -8.88 18.91 11.21
CA ILE A 584 -9.08 17.72 10.38
C ILE A 584 -8.68 18.02 8.94
N LEU A 585 -7.92 17.10 8.33
CA LEU A 585 -7.52 17.16 6.93
C LEU A 585 -8.14 15.99 6.16
N SER A 586 -8.54 16.23 4.91
CA SER A 586 -8.90 15.17 3.98
C SER A 586 -7.67 14.34 3.61
N LEU A 587 -7.83 13.04 3.45
CA LEU A 587 -6.84 12.13 2.85
C LEU A 587 -7.04 11.98 1.33
N GLY A 588 -8.13 12.55 0.81
CA GLY A 588 -8.43 12.61 -0.61
C GLY A 588 -7.57 13.66 -1.33
N LYS A 589 -7.06 13.29 -2.51
CA LYS A 589 -6.56 14.28 -3.46
C LYS A 589 -7.75 14.90 -4.18
N THR A 590 -7.70 16.20 -4.43
CA THR A 590 -8.39 16.81 -5.56
C THR A 590 -7.72 16.27 -6.82
N ASP A 591 -8.41 15.40 -7.57
CA ASP A 591 -7.86 14.86 -8.80
C ASP A 591 -7.80 15.98 -9.86
N ASP A 592 -6.60 16.35 -10.31
CA ASP A 592 -6.44 16.99 -11.62
C ASP A 592 -6.89 15.94 -12.66
N SER A 593 -8.09 16.10 -13.21
CA SER A 593 -8.61 15.23 -14.25
C SER A 593 -7.59 15.12 -15.39
N GLY A 594 -6.90 13.99 -15.49
CA GLY A 594 -6.03 13.73 -16.62
C GLY A 594 -6.86 13.68 -17.89
N ASN A 595 -6.59 14.57 -18.85
CA ASN A 595 -7.22 14.55 -20.17
C ASN A 595 -7.08 13.15 -20.80
N ASN A 596 -8.09 12.68 -21.52
CA ASN A 596 -7.91 11.47 -22.34
C ASN A 596 -6.91 11.78 -23.45
N PHE A 597 -5.83 11.01 -23.56
CA PHE A 597 -4.84 11.17 -24.62
C PHE A 597 -5.08 10.15 -25.75
N LEU A 598 -4.78 10.53 -26.99
CA LEU A 598 -4.82 9.63 -28.15
C LEU A 598 -3.65 8.65 -28.23
N GLY A 599 -2.61 8.84 -27.42
CA GLY A 599 -1.37 8.04 -27.45
C GLY A 599 -0.18 8.78 -28.05
N ASP A 600 -0.39 9.55 -29.12
CA ASP A 600 0.65 10.35 -29.80
C ASP A 600 1.03 11.62 -29.00
N GLU A 601 0.14 12.03 -28.11
CA GLU A 601 0.21 13.29 -27.37
C GLU A 601 0.80 13.17 -25.99
N LEU A 602 1.22 11.99 -25.53
CA LEU A 602 2.01 11.91 -24.30
C LEU A 602 3.30 12.69 -24.58
N PRO A 603 3.44 13.95 -24.13
CA PRO A 603 4.72 14.60 -24.26
C PRO A 603 5.55 13.78 -23.29
N VAL A 604 6.54 13.04 -23.79
CA VAL A 604 7.55 12.46 -22.92
C VAL A 604 8.28 13.67 -22.35
N LYS A 605 7.73 14.27 -21.28
CA LYS A 605 8.35 15.39 -20.58
C LYS A 605 9.77 14.93 -20.30
N PRO A 606 10.79 15.68 -20.76
CA PRO A 606 12.16 15.26 -20.58
C PRO A 606 12.39 15.01 -19.09
N ILE A 607 12.98 13.86 -18.77
CA ILE A 607 13.40 13.61 -17.40
C ILE A 607 14.49 14.64 -17.08
N SER A 608 14.40 15.31 -15.92
CA SER A 608 15.51 16.15 -15.49
C SER A 608 16.76 15.29 -15.24
N PRO A 609 17.98 15.75 -15.57
CA PRO A 609 19.20 14.95 -15.39
C PRO A 609 19.34 14.32 -14.00
N LEU A 610 18.98 15.06 -12.95
CA LEU A 610 18.96 14.58 -11.56
C LEU A 610 18.02 13.38 -11.35
N ARG A 611 16.82 13.42 -11.97
CA ARG A 611 15.86 12.33 -11.90
C ARG A 611 16.27 11.16 -12.78
N ALA A 612 16.98 11.41 -13.89
CA ALA A 612 17.53 10.34 -14.72
C ALA A 612 18.60 9.55 -13.96
N LEU A 613 19.49 10.26 -13.24
CA LEU A 613 20.50 9.65 -12.37
C LEU A 613 19.90 8.75 -11.28
N GLU A 614 18.73 9.08 -10.76
CA GLU A 614 18.03 8.25 -9.77
C GLU A 614 17.64 6.87 -10.32
N TYR A 615 17.31 6.78 -11.60
CA TYR A 615 16.88 5.54 -12.24
C TYR A 615 17.98 4.82 -13.00
N THR A 616 19.20 5.37 -13.08
CA THR A 616 20.34 4.71 -13.73
C THR A 616 20.54 3.28 -13.20
N ASN A 617 20.87 2.34 -14.09
CA ASN A 617 21.12 0.96 -13.72
C ASN A 617 22.19 0.88 -12.61
N PRO A 618 21.93 0.21 -11.48
CA PRO A 618 22.89 0.06 -10.38
C PRO A 618 24.25 -0.46 -10.80
N GLN A 619 24.33 -1.34 -11.80
CA GLN A 619 25.61 -1.85 -12.28
C GLN A 619 26.45 -0.73 -12.87
N VAL A 620 25.85 0.13 -13.70
CA VAL A 620 26.50 1.30 -14.28
C VAL A 620 26.90 2.28 -13.18
N VAL A 621 26.00 2.55 -12.23
CA VAL A 621 26.30 3.42 -11.08
C VAL A 621 27.45 2.87 -10.24
N ASN A 622 27.45 1.56 -9.96
CA ASN A 622 28.49 0.90 -9.19
C ASN A 622 29.86 1.00 -9.89
N ILE A 623 29.92 0.80 -11.21
CA ILE A 623 31.15 0.94 -12.00
C ILE A 623 31.66 2.39 -11.93
N ILE A 624 30.77 3.36 -12.16
CA ILE A 624 31.12 4.79 -12.08
C ILE A 624 31.65 5.16 -10.69
N LEU A 625 31.01 4.68 -9.63
CA LEU A 625 31.45 4.91 -8.25
C LEU A 625 32.84 4.32 -7.99
N ILE A 626 33.09 3.08 -8.43
CA ILE A 626 34.42 2.46 -8.28
C ILE A 626 35.48 3.28 -9.02
N LEU A 627 35.19 3.71 -10.26
CA LEU A 627 36.13 4.52 -11.06
C LEU A 627 36.41 5.88 -10.41
N ILE A 628 35.37 6.60 -9.95
CA ILE A 628 35.54 7.90 -9.29
C ILE A 628 36.35 7.75 -8.00
N GLY A 629 36.12 6.69 -7.21
CA GLY A 629 36.93 6.42 -6.02
C GLY A 629 38.38 6.06 -6.37
N PHE A 630 38.61 5.34 -7.47
CA PHE A 630 39.95 4.91 -7.85
C PHE A 630 40.86 6.08 -8.21
N LEU A 631 40.32 7.15 -8.82
CA LEU A 631 41.08 8.32 -9.27
C LEU A 631 41.90 8.99 -8.14
N PRO A 632 41.31 9.42 -6.99
CA PRO A 632 42.08 9.98 -5.88
C PRO A 632 43.18 9.06 -5.35
N ALA A 633 42.91 7.75 -5.26
CA ALA A 633 43.89 6.77 -4.80
C ALA A 633 45.05 6.65 -5.79
N TYR A 634 44.74 6.51 -7.08
CA TYR A 634 45.71 6.44 -8.17
C TYR A 634 46.66 7.64 -8.16
N PHE A 635 46.13 8.86 -8.05
CA PHE A 635 46.95 10.08 -8.03
C PHE A 635 47.80 10.26 -6.76
N THR A 636 47.49 9.55 -5.67
CA THR A 636 48.23 9.69 -4.41
C THR A 636 49.32 8.63 -4.24
N VAL A 637 49.05 7.37 -4.57
CA VAL A 637 49.96 6.24 -4.29
C VAL A 637 50.38 5.43 -5.52
N GLY A 638 49.97 5.85 -6.72
CA GLY A 638 50.21 5.12 -7.96
C GLY A 638 49.28 3.91 -8.15
N VAL A 639 49.37 3.29 -9.34
CA VAL A 639 48.44 2.23 -9.76
C VAL A 639 48.55 0.96 -8.93
N GLU A 640 49.76 0.54 -8.57
CA GLU A 640 50.04 -0.70 -7.84
C GLU A 640 49.39 -0.69 -6.44
N TYR A 641 49.68 0.36 -5.66
CA TYR A 641 49.14 0.51 -4.31
C TYR A 641 47.66 0.90 -4.31
N ALA A 642 47.17 1.63 -5.32
CA ALA A 642 45.73 1.88 -5.48
C ALA A 642 44.97 0.58 -5.74
N MET A 643 45.49 -0.31 -6.60
CA MET A 643 44.92 -1.64 -6.82
C MET A 643 44.93 -2.48 -5.55
N LEU A 644 46.05 -2.52 -4.81
CA LEU A 644 46.15 -3.23 -3.53
C LEU A 644 45.14 -2.70 -2.50
N TRP A 645 44.99 -1.38 -2.39
CA TRP A 645 44.03 -0.73 -1.47
C TRP A 645 42.58 -1.12 -1.76
N PHE A 646 42.22 -1.15 -3.05
CA PHE A 646 40.91 -1.58 -3.52
C PHE A 646 40.72 -3.08 -3.31
N ALA A 647 41.74 -3.90 -3.55
CA ALA A 647 41.71 -5.34 -3.30
C ALA A 647 41.45 -5.64 -1.82
N ILE A 648 42.16 -5.00 -0.89
CA ILE A 648 41.95 -5.16 0.56
C ILE A 648 40.48 -4.85 0.93
N THR A 649 39.99 -3.70 0.47
CA THR A 649 38.61 -3.26 0.76
C THR A 649 37.58 -4.19 0.12
N GLY A 650 37.85 -4.65 -1.10
CA GLY A 650 36.96 -5.50 -1.89
C GLY A 650 36.86 -6.91 -1.32
N PHE A 651 38.00 -7.56 -1.07
CA PHE A 651 38.05 -8.88 -0.45
C PHE A 651 37.36 -8.87 0.91
N ARG A 652 37.62 -7.87 1.76
CA ARG A 652 36.94 -7.76 3.07
C ARG A 652 35.42 -7.78 2.91
N ASN A 653 34.86 -7.00 1.98
CA ASN A 653 33.41 -6.95 1.77
C ASN A 653 32.85 -8.29 1.28
N ILE A 654 33.54 -8.93 0.31
CA ILE A 654 33.13 -10.22 -0.25
C ILE A 654 33.15 -11.32 0.83
N PHE A 655 34.25 -11.46 1.56
CA PHE A 655 34.38 -12.50 2.59
C PHE A 655 33.39 -12.29 3.74
N VAL A 656 33.20 -11.05 4.19
CA VAL A 656 32.23 -10.75 5.24
C VAL A 656 30.82 -11.15 4.80
N ASP A 657 30.43 -10.89 3.54
CA ASP A 657 29.12 -11.29 3.03
C ASP A 657 28.97 -12.82 2.92
N LEU A 658 29.96 -13.50 2.32
CA LEU A 658 29.95 -14.96 2.14
C LEU A 658 29.93 -15.73 3.48
N ILE A 659 30.81 -15.36 4.41
CA ILE A 659 30.92 -16.02 5.72
C ILE A 659 29.66 -15.78 6.57
N SER A 660 29.09 -14.58 6.49
CA SER A 660 27.86 -14.26 7.22
C SER A 660 26.67 -15.06 6.71
N ALA A 661 26.57 -15.28 5.39
CA ALA A 661 25.49 -16.01 4.75
C ALA A 661 25.59 -17.53 4.98
N GLN A 662 26.73 -18.14 4.60
CA GLN A 662 26.85 -19.60 4.46
C GLN A 662 27.80 -20.24 5.50
N GLY A 663 28.52 -19.41 6.27
CA GLY A 663 29.54 -19.89 7.21
C GLY A 663 30.93 -20.00 6.57
N ILE A 664 31.86 -20.57 7.33
CA ILE A 664 33.29 -20.56 7.01
C ILE A 664 33.65 -21.56 5.89
N MET A 665 32.80 -22.56 5.65
CA MET A 665 33.06 -23.61 4.65
C MET A 665 32.79 -23.09 3.22
N PRO A 666 33.79 -23.12 2.31
CA PRO A 666 33.66 -22.55 0.96
C PRO A 666 32.65 -23.27 0.05
N GLY A 667 32.38 -24.56 0.29
CA GLY A 667 31.52 -25.38 -0.58
C GLY A 667 30.07 -24.91 -0.70
N GLY A 668 29.61 -23.99 0.15
CA GLY A 668 28.28 -23.38 0.08
C GLY A 668 28.27 -21.93 -0.43
N TRP A 669 29.41 -21.33 -0.75
CA TRP A 669 29.48 -19.91 -1.12
C TRP A 669 28.90 -19.65 -2.51
N SER A 670 28.05 -18.61 -2.61
CA SER A 670 27.44 -18.20 -3.87
C SER A 670 27.71 -16.73 -4.16
N THR A 671 27.97 -16.40 -5.42
CA THR A 671 28.14 -15.01 -5.87
C THR A 671 26.88 -14.18 -5.68
N LYS A 672 25.71 -14.83 -5.53
CA LYS A 672 24.42 -14.18 -5.23
C LYS A 672 24.37 -13.58 -3.83
N ASP A 673 25.21 -14.06 -2.90
CA ASP A 673 25.24 -13.58 -1.51
C ASP A 673 26.03 -12.28 -1.35
N ILE A 674 26.77 -11.86 -2.39
CA ILE A 674 27.62 -10.66 -2.37
C ILE A 674 26.77 -9.40 -2.63
N ASN A 675 26.81 -8.44 -1.70
CA ASN A 675 26.14 -7.16 -1.89
C ASN A 675 26.99 -6.21 -2.76
N GLN A 676 26.83 -6.32 -4.08
CA GLN A 676 27.57 -5.53 -5.07
C GLN A 676 27.46 -4.00 -4.86
N THR A 677 26.31 -3.50 -4.42
CA THR A 677 26.13 -2.06 -4.15
C THR A 677 26.89 -1.62 -2.91
N ASN A 678 26.90 -2.42 -1.84
CA ASN A 678 27.71 -2.10 -0.66
C ASN A 678 29.21 -2.17 -0.95
N LEU A 679 29.63 -3.16 -1.76
CA LEU A 679 31.00 -3.27 -2.25
C LEU A 679 31.41 -2.02 -3.03
N ALA A 680 30.65 -1.61 -4.05
CA ALA A 680 30.95 -0.44 -4.86
C ALA A 680 31.00 0.86 -4.04
N ASN A 681 30.05 1.05 -3.10
CA ASN A 681 30.09 2.19 -2.18
C ASN A 681 31.33 2.18 -1.29
N SER A 682 31.73 1.01 -0.79
CA SER A 682 32.94 0.90 0.04
C SER A 682 34.19 1.24 -0.76
N LEU A 683 34.26 0.81 -2.02
CA LEU A 683 35.36 1.13 -2.95
C LEU A 683 35.38 2.60 -3.35
N PHE A 684 34.21 3.24 -3.52
CA PHE A 684 34.15 4.69 -3.74
C PHE A 684 34.75 5.48 -2.57
N TRP A 685 34.25 5.25 -1.36
CA TRP A 685 34.70 6.01 -0.18
C TRP A 685 36.13 5.65 0.24
N THR A 686 36.56 4.40 0.09
CA THR A 686 37.94 4.02 0.46
C THR A 686 38.99 4.78 -0.38
N GLY A 687 38.68 5.10 -1.63
CA GLY A 687 39.60 5.83 -2.51
C GLY A 687 39.90 7.25 -2.05
N PHE A 688 38.88 7.98 -1.57
CA PHE A 688 39.05 9.32 -1.01
C PHE A 688 39.79 9.34 0.34
N SER A 689 39.88 8.20 1.04
CA SER A 689 40.67 8.14 2.27
C SER A 689 42.18 8.22 2.02
N VAL A 690 42.65 7.77 0.86
CA VAL A 690 44.09 7.71 0.52
C VAL A 690 44.78 9.08 0.60
N PRO A 691 44.32 10.14 -0.10
CA PRO A 691 44.95 11.46 -0.01
C PRO A 691 44.86 12.08 1.39
N ILE A 692 43.77 11.82 2.12
CA ILE A 692 43.58 12.35 3.48
C ILE A 692 44.60 11.72 4.44
N LEU A 693 44.79 10.41 4.34
CA LEU A 693 45.74 9.68 5.18
C LEU A 693 47.18 9.99 4.81
N GLY A 694 47.48 10.15 3.52
CA GLY A 694 48.77 10.64 3.03
C GLY A 694 49.09 12.01 3.62
N PHE A 695 48.17 12.97 3.49
CA PHE A 695 48.31 14.30 4.07
C PHE A 695 48.61 14.28 5.58
N VAL A 696 47.87 13.46 6.35
CA VAL A 696 48.10 13.36 7.81
C VAL A 696 49.46 12.75 8.13
N LYS A 697 49.86 11.70 7.40
CA LYS A 697 51.19 11.09 7.56
C LYS A 697 52.30 12.11 7.29
N ASP A 698 52.23 12.81 6.16
CA ASP A 698 53.31 13.70 5.73
C ASP A 698 53.43 14.93 6.66
N ASN A 699 52.30 15.45 7.16
CA ASN A 699 52.31 16.52 8.17
C ASN A 699 52.82 16.03 9.53
N PHE A 700 52.47 14.81 9.94
CA PHE A 700 53.03 14.22 11.15
C PHE A 700 54.55 14.09 11.05
N GLU A 701 55.06 13.55 9.93
CA GLU A 701 56.50 13.43 9.68
C GLU A 701 57.22 14.79 9.65
N THR A 702 56.54 15.85 9.20
CA THR A 702 57.10 17.21 9.20
C THR A 702 57.19 17.81 10.61
N ILE A 703 56.23 17.50 11.48
CA ILE A 703 56.10 18.12 12.81
C ILE A 703 56.81 17.29 13.89
N TYR A 704 57.07 16.00 13.64
CA TYR A 704 57.65 15.10 14.63
C TYR A 704 59.09 15.53 15.00
N PRO A 705 59.37 15.88 16.28
CA PRO A 705 60.62 16.56 16.62
C PRO A 705 61.83 15.62 16.85
N TRP A 706 61.66 14.31 16.71
CA TRP A 706 62.68 13.29 17.05
C TRP A 706 63.05 12.47 15.81
N VAL A 707 64.04 11.58 15.94
CA VAL A 707 64.46 10.67 14.87
C VAL A 707 63.27 9.83 14.37
N HIS A 708 63.16 9.71 13.05
CA HIS A 708 62.11 8.95 12.35
C HIS A 708 62.37 7.43 12.40
N GLU A 709 62.70 6.92 13.58
CA GLU A 709 63.06 5.53 13.80
C GLU A 709 62.64 5.07 15.20
N GLY A 710 62.38 3.77 15.35
CA GLY A 710 62.07 3.14 16.62
C GLY A 710 60.57 3.03 16.94
N ALA A 711 60.28 2.27 18.00
CA ALA A 711 58.91 1.92 18.37
C ALA A 711 58.05 3.15 18.74
N SER A 712 58.61 4.15 19.41
CA SER A 712 57.89 5.38 19.79
C SER A 712 57.40 6.16 18.57
N TYR A 713 58.26 6.33 17.57
CA TYR A 713 57.93 6.99 16.31
C TYR A 713 56.83 6.22 15.56
N GLU A 714 56.98 4.89 15.40
CA GLU A 714 55.98 4.07 14.70
C GLU A 714 54.63 4.07 15.42
N TYR A 715 54.62 3.95 16.76
CA TYR A 715 53.39 4.05 17.54
C TYR A 715 52.72 5.42 17.38
N ALA A 716 53.47 6.52 17.44
CA ALA A 716 52.91 7.86 17.23
C ALA A 716 52.38 8.04 15.80
N LYS A 717 53.15 7.66 14.77
CA LYS A 717 52.75 7.75 13.35
C LYS A 717 51.44 7.02 13.08
N PHE A 718 51.36 5.76 13.50
CA PHE A 718 50.17 4.95 13.29
C PHE A 718 48.97 5.40 14.13
N PHE A 719 49.18 6.09 15.25
CA PHE A 719 48.10 6.67 16.06
C PHE A 719 47.36 7.75 15.28
N PHE A 720 48.10 8.74 14.75
CA PHE A 720 47.52 9.84 14.00
C PHE A 720 46.86 9.38 12.69
N ILE A 721 47.49 8.44 11.96
CA ILE A 721 46.90 7.85 10.75
C ILE A 721 45.57 7.15 11.09
N ASN A 722 45.52 6.33 12.15
CA ASN A 722 44.31 5.58 12.51
C ASN A 722 43.20 6.45 13.09
N ILE A 723 43.52 7.54 13.81
CA ILE A 723 42.53 8.53 14.25
C ILE A 723 41.95 9.29 13.06
N ALA A 724 42.79 9.71 12.12
CA ALA A 724 42.34 10.38 10.91
C ALA A 724 41.42 9.46 10.09
N ASN A 725 41.80 8.18 9.92
CA ASN A 725 40.96 7.20 9.26
C ASN A 725 39.64 6.98 10.03
N GLY A 726 39.68 6.80 11.35
CA GLY A 726 38.47 6.67 12.17
C GLY A 726 37.53 7.87 12.02
N THR A 727 38.07 9.09 12.04
CA THR A 727 37.31 10.34 11.86
C THR A 727 36.70 10.41 10.46
N TYR A 728 37.49 10.12 9.42
CA TYR A 728 37.01 10.03 8.04
C TYR A 728 35.85 9.02 7.89
N LEU A 729 36.00 7.85 8.52
CA LEU A 729 35.00 6.80 8.53
C LEU A 729 33.72 7.23 9.23
N ALA A 730 33.81 7.95 10.34
CA ALA A 730 32.66 8.48 11.04
C ALA A 730 31.92 9.53 10.19
N THR A 731 32.66 10.46 9.57
CA THR A 731 32.11 11.55 8.76
C THR A 731 31.34 11.06 7.55
N HIS A 732 31.93 10.21 6.70
CA HIS A 732 31.22 9.77 5.51
C HIS A 732 30.07 8.79 5.84
N ASN A 733 30.16 8.03 6.94
CA ASN A 733 29.03 7.21 7.40
C ASN A 733 27.85 8.03 7.92
N TYR A 734 28.12 9.20 8.51
CA TYR A 734 27.09 10.17 8.85
C TYR A 734 26.40 10.71 7.59
N ILE A 735 27.16 11.09 6.55
CA ILE A 735 26.63 11.54 5.25
C ILE A 735 25.77 10.44 4.61
N ARG A 736 26.24 9.19 4.61
CA ARG A 736 25.50 8.02 4.11
C ARG A 736 24.26 7.70 4.95
N GLY A 737 24.18 8.21 6.18
CA GLY A 737 23.03 8.07 7.06
C GLY A 737 22.94 6.77 7.82
N PHE A 738 24.08 6.19 8.15
CA PHE A 738 24.11 5.07 9.08
C PHE A 738 23.62 5.48 10.47
N ASP A 739 23.16 4.51 11.24
CA ASP A 739 22.77 4.75 12.63
C ASP A 739 23.98 5.08 13.51
N LYS A 740 23.72 5.74 14.65
CA LYS A 740 24.76 6.19 15.58
C LYS A 740 25.61 5.06 16.14
N ALA A 741 25.11 3.81 16.20
CA ALA A 741 25.91 2.69 16.68
C ALA A 741 26.92 2.26 15.60
N THR A 742 26.48 2.14 14.34
CA THR A 742 27.35 1.83 13.20
C THR A 742 28.45 2.89 13.01
N ILE A 743 28.11 4.19 13.12
CA ILE A 743 29.10 5.29 13.02
C ILE A 743 30.18 5.14 14.10
N ARG A 744 29.77 4.91 15.36
CA ARG A 744 30.71 4.71 16.48
C ARG A 744 31.58 3.46 16.28
N ALA A 745 30.99 2.33 15.91
CA ALA A 745 31.73 1.10 15.64
C ALA A 745 32.79 1.29 14.55
N ASN A 746 32.48 2.04 13.49
CA ASN A 746 33.40 2.34 12.40
C ASN A 746 34.50 3.36 12.76
N PHE A 747 34.29 4.21 13.76
CA PHE A 747 35.36 5.03 14.33
C PHE A 747 36.31 4.15 15.16
N PHE A 748 35.75 3.41 16.12
CA PHE A 748 36.52 2.57 17.04
C PHE A 748 37.25 1.43 16.34
N ARG A 749 36.75 0.88 15.22
CA ARG A 749 37.48 -0.15 14.46
C ARG A 749 38.87 0.33 14.01
N SER A 750 39.01 1.60 13.65
CA SER A 750 40.30 2.14 13.23
C SER A 750 41.19 2.42 14.42
N LEU A 751 40.62 2.87 15.54
CA LEU A 751 41.38 3.08 16.77
C LEU A 751 41.92 1.75 17.34
N LEU A 752 41.15 0.67 17.25
CA LEU A 752 41.59 -0.68 17.66
C LEU A 752 42.67 -1.26 16.74
N ALA A 753 42.75 -0.79 15.49
CA ALA A 753 43.78 -1.24 14.54
C ALA A 753 45.14 -0.57 14.78
N TRP A 754 45.20 0.50 15.56
CA TRP A 754 46.42 1.26 15.80
C TRP A 754 47.56 0.42 16.41
N PRO A 755 47.38 -0.27 17.55
CA PRO A 755 48.47 -1.05 18.16
C PRO A 755 49.00 -2.16 17.25
N LEU A 756 48.11 -2.76 16.45
CA LEU A 756 48.49 -3.79 15.47
C LEU A 756 49.30 -3.18 14.32
N SER A 757 48.89 -2.02 13.82
CA SER A 757 49.60 -1.33 12.74
C SER A 757 51.02 -0.95 13.16
N ALA A 758 51.17 -0.44 14.39
CA ALA A 758 52.47 -0.05 14.93
C ALA A 758 53.38 -1.25 15.23
N SER A 759 52.82 -2.35 15.78
CA SER A 759 53.60 -3.54 16.16
C SER A 759 54.09 -4.35 14.97
N PHE A 760 53.36 -4.33 13.86
CA PHE A 760 53.72 -5.04 12.62
C PHE A 760 54.36 -4.13 11.56
N SER A 761 54.71 -2.90 11.93
CA SER A 761 55.27 -1.89 11.00
C SER A 761 56.57 -2.36 10.34
N GLY A 762 57.44 -3.03 11.08
CA GLY A 762 58.71 -3.55 10.58
C GLY A 762 58.57 -4.52 9.41
N VAL A 763 57.49 -5.33 9.41
CA VAL A 763 57.19 -6.25 8.30
C VAL A 763 56.81 -5.47 7.05
N GLY A 764 55.92 -4.49 7.18
CA GLY A 764 55.50 -3.68 6.03
C GLY A 764 56.63 -2.81 5.48
N ASN A 765 57.47 -2.26 6.36
CA ASN A 765 58.63 -1.47 5.97
C ASN A 765 59.66 -2.33 5.19
N ALA A 766 59.86 -3.59 5.57
CA ALA A 766 60.76 -4.52 4.85
C ALA A 766 60.30 -4.81 3.40
N PHE A 767 58.99 -4.76 3.14
CA PHE A 767 58.40 -4.92 1.80
C PHE A 767 58.14 -3.58 1.09
N ALA A 768 58.69 -2.46 1.59
CA ALA A 768 58.47 -1.10 1.07
C ALA A 768 56.98 -0.70 0.98
N ILE A 769 56.12 -1.28 1.80
CA ILE A 769 54.68 -0.99 1.83
C ILE A 769 54.45 0.35 2.55
N PRO A 770 53.78 1.34 1.94
CA PRO A 770 53.50 2.63 2.59
C PRO A 770 52.76 2.48 3.92
N SER A 771 53.13 3.25 4.95
CA SER A 771 52.51 3.16 6.29
C SER A 771 50.98 3.35 6.27
N ILE A 772 50.46 4.17 5.36
CA ILE A 772 49.01 4.34 5.18
C ILE A 772 48.31 3.05 4.68
N VAL A 773 48.98 2.26 3.84
CA VAL A 773 48.48 0.96 3.35
C VAL A 773 48.51 -0.08 4.47
N GLN A 774 49.56 -0.07 5.29
CA GLN A 774 49.67 -0.93 6.47
C GLN A 774 48.54 -0.63 7.48
N ALA A 775 48.29 0.64 7.79
CA ALA A 775 47.21 1.07 8.69
C ALA A 775 45.83 0.66 8.16
N LYS A 776 45.64 0.79 6.84
CA LYS A 776 44.41 0.37 6.15
C LYS A 776 44.15 -1.13 6.27
N PHE A 777 45.17 -1.96 6.06
CA PHE A 777 45.06 -3.42 6.17
C PHE A 777 44.53 -3.83 7.56
N TRP A 778 45.16 -3.33 8.62
CA TRP A 778 44.74 -3.65 9.99
C TRP A 778 43.35 -3.08 10.34
N SER A 779 43.01 -1.89 9.84
CA SER A 779 41.67 -1.31 10.01
C SER A 779 40.57 -2.17 9.36
N ASP A 780 40.82 -2.71 8.17
CA ASP A 780 39.87 -3.62 7.51
C ASP A 780 39.89 -5.04 8.08
N PHE A 781 41.01 -5.50 8.63
CA PHE A 781 41.06 -6.74 9.40
C PHE A 781 40.13 -6.67 10.63
N ILE A 782 40.24 -5.61 11.46
CA ILE A 782 39.34 -5.39 12.58
C ILE A 782 37.89 -5.21 12.11
N ALA A 783 37.67 -4.55 10.98
CA ALA A 783 36.34 -4.41 10.38
C ALA A 783 35.72 -5.76 10.01
N SER A 784 36.51 -6.69 9.47
CA SER A 784 36.02 -8.02 9.09
C SER A 784 35.44 -8.76 10.29
N ILE A 785 36.05 -8.60 11.47
CA ILE A 785 35.60 -9.18 12.73
C ILE A 785 34.32 -8.49 13.22
N ILE A 786 34.31 -7.15 13.28
CA ILE A 786 33.16 -6.38 13.80
C ILE A 786 31.94 -6.50 12.88
N GLU A 787 32.10 -6.27 11.58
CA GLU A 787 31.01 -6.35 10.60
C GLU A 787 30.54 -7.79 10.39
N GLY A 788 31.46 -8.76 10.34
CA GLY A 788 31.14 -10.17 10.21
C GLY A 788 30.29 -10.67 11.37
N THR A 789 30.65 -10.32 12.61
CA THR A 789 29.86 -10.70 13.79
C THR A 789 28.48 -10.02 13.82
N ALA A 790 28.39 -8.74 13.43
CA ALA A 790 27.12 -8.01 13.38
C ALA A 790 26.16 -8.55 12.29
N LYS A 791 26.67 -8.80 11.07
CA LYS A 791 25.90 -9.39 9.97
C LYS A 791 25.46 -10.82 10.31
N LEU A 792 26.35 -11.63 10.88
CA LEU A 792 26.02 -12.98 11.34
C LEU A 792 24.87 -12.97 12.37
N ARG A 793 24.93 -12.11 13.39
CA ARG A 793 23.83 -11.96 14.38
C ARG A 793 22.50 -11.62 13.70
N THR A 794 22.55 -10.75 12.70
CA THR A 794 21.35 -10.34 11.95
C THR A 794 20.77 -11.51 11.17
N ILE A 795 21.60 -12.24 10.41
CA ILE A 795 21.17 -13.39 9.61
C ILE A 795 20.62 -14.50 10.51
N VAL A 796 21.30 -14.85 11.60
CA VAL A 796 20.81 -15.85 12.56
C VAL A 796 19.46 -15.45 13.16
N LYS A 797 19.28 -14.18 13.50
CA LYS A 797 18.00 -13.66 14.00
C LYS A 797 16.89 -13.77 12.95
N LEU A 798 17.20 -13.49 11.68
CA LEU A 798 16.25 -13.58 10.57
C LEU A 798 15.82 -15.01 10.28
N GLU A 799 16.78 -15.94 10.21
CA GLU A 799 16.51 -17.35 9.97
C GLU A 799 15.77 -17.99 11.16
N SER A 800 16.13 -17.65 12.41
CA SER A 800 15.37 -18.09 13.58
C SER A 800 13.92 -17.59 13.57
N LYS A 801 13.69 -16.34 13.17
CA LYS A 801 12.32 -15.79 13.07
C LYS A 801 11.49 -16.47 11.99
N LEU A 802 12.13 -16.89 10.90
CA LEU A 802 11.48 -17.60 9.80
C LEU A 802 11.08 -19.01 10.22
N ILE A 803 11.95 -19.72 10.96
CA ILE A 803 11.57 -21.00 11.56
C ILE A 803 10.43 -20.80 12.56
N ASP A 804 10.49 -19.75 13.40
CA ASP A 804 9.42 -19.43 14.36
C ASP A 804 8.07 -19.13 13.69
N SER A 805 8.03 -18.70 12.42
CA SER A 805 6.78 -18.49 11.69
C SER A 805 6.22 -19.75 11.06
N LEU A 806 7.05 -20.74 10.71
CA LEU A 806 6.63 -22.00 10.10
C LEU A 806 6.18 -23.04 11.14
N LEU A 807 6.81 -23.04 12.32
CA LEU A 807 6.51 -24.03 13.37
C LEU A 807 5.03 -24.12 13.77
N PRO A 808 4.25 -23.01 13.87
CA PRO A 808 2.83 -23.10 14.17
C PRO A 808 1.96 -23.75 13.08
N GLU A 809 2.43 -23.83 11.82
CA GLU A 809 1.67 -24.44 10.73
C GLU A 809 1.51 -25.96 10.90
N PHE A 810 2.44 -26.59 11.63
CA PHE A 810 2.37 -28.01 12.01
C PHE A 810 1.36 -28.30 13.12
N ASP A 811 0.84 -27.27 13.80
CA ASP A 811 -0.21 -27.42 14.82
C ASP A 811 -1.62 -27.31 14.21
N ASN A 812 -1.72 -27.05 12.90
CA ASN A 812 -3.01 -26.90 12.21
C ASN A 812 -3.64 -28.27 11.93
N LYS A 813 -4.99 -28.36 11.94
CA LYS A 813 -5.70 -29.64 11.70
C LYS A 813 -5.78 -30.04 10.22
N ASP A 814 -5.28 -29.20 9.33
CA ASP A 814 -5.31 -29.41 7.89
C ASP A 814 -4.04 -30.12 7.40
N LYS A 815 -4.22 -31.31 6.82
CA LYS A 815 -3.13 -32.17 6.34
C LYS A 815 -2.39 -31.57 5.14
N GLU A 816 -3.02 -30.73 4.33
CA GLU A 816 -2.36 -30.09 3.19
C GLU A 816 -1.41 -28.98 3.66
N THR A 817 -1.85 -28.15 4.60
CA THR A 817 -0.99 -27.15 5.27
C THR A 817 0.26 -27.79 5.88
N GLU A 818 0.13 -28.96 6.52
CA GLU A 818 1.29 -29.68 7.07
C GLU A 818 2.28 -30.12 5.97
N ILE A 819 1.79 -30.63 4.83
CA ILE A 819 2.65 -31.03 3.70
C ILE A 819 3.38 -29.81 3.11
N LEU A 820 2.69 -28.69 2.95
CA LEU A 820 3.29 -27.43 2.49
C LEU A 820 4.39 -26.94 3.44
N ALA A 821 4.12 -26.94 4.74
CA ALA A 821 5.09 -26.55 5.77
C ALA A 821 6.34 -27.44 5.74
N ILE A 822 6.19 -28.74 5.46
CA ILE A 822 7.33 -29.66 5.25
C ILE A 822 8.14 -29.26 4.02
N LEU A 823 7.50 -29.09 2.87
CA LEU A 823 8.20 -28.73 1.63
C LEU A 823 8.96 -27.41 1.79
N ASP A 824 8.36 -26.43 2.46
CA ASP A 824 9.02 -25.16 2.78
C ASP A 824 10.19 -25.33 3.74
N LEU A 825 10.02 -26.12 4.80
CA LEU A 825 11.09 -26.41 5.75
C LEU A 825 12.26 -27.16 5.08
N MET A 826 11.99 -28.11 4.18
CA MET A 826 13.01 -28.81 3.39
C MET A 826 13.77 -27.83 2.50
N TYR A 827 13.06 -26.99 1.74
CA TYR A 827 13.67 -25.99 0.87
C TYR A 827 14.54 -24.99 1.65
N ILE A 828 14.05 -24.48 2.77
CA ILE A 828 14.75 -23.49 3.58
C ILE A 828 16.02 -24.08 4.20
N THR A 829 15.96 -25.32 4.69
CA THR A 829 17.11 -25.97 5.33
C THR A 829 18.16 -26.45 4.34
N GLU A 830 17.79 -26.74 3.09
CA GLU A 830 18.74 -26.99 1.98
C GLU A 830 19.50 -25.71 1.60
N ASN A 831 18.81 -24.57 1.52
CA ASN A 831 19.40 -23.32 1.05
C ASN A 831 20.11 -22.48 2.14
N SER A 832 19.97 -22.84 3.42
CA SER A 832 20.52 -22.06 4.54
C SER A 832 20.99 -22.95 5.69
N ALA A 833 22.32 -23.07 5.84
CA ALA A 833 22.93 -23.75 6.98
C ALA A 833 22.55 -23.11 8.33
N ARG A 834 22.27 -21.80 8.33
CA ARG A 834 21.82 -21.06 9.52
C ARG A 834 20.37 -21.37 9.86
N ALA A 835 19.49 -21.54 8.87
CA ALA A 835 18.12 -21.98 9.09
C ALA A 835 18.07 -23.40 9.66
N LYS A 836 18.89 -24.31 9.13
CA LYS A 836 19.08 -25.66 9.67
C LYS A 836 19.51 -25.64 11.15
N SER A 837 20.49 -24.80 11.48
CA SER A 837 20.95 -24.63 12.87
C SER A 837 19.86 -24.04 13.78
N ALA A 838 19.09 -23.07 13.27
CA ALA A 838 17.99 -22.45 14.01
C ALA A 838 16.83 -23.43 14.26
N MET A 839 16.46 -24.24 13.26
CA MET A 839 15.50 -25.33 13.38
C MET A 839 15.89 -26.29 14.49
N LEU A 840 17.12 -26.82 14.45
CA LEU A 840 17.62 -27.73 15.47
C LEU A 840 17.60 -27.09 16.87
N THR A 841 18.00 -25.83 16.98
CA THR A 841 17.97 -25.09 18.26
C THR A 841 16.56 -24.94 18.82
N LYS A 842 15.55 -24.77 17.95
CA LYS A 842 14.15 -24.56 18.36
C LYS A 842 13.43 -25.85 18.72
N LEU A 843 13.76 -26.94 18.02
CA LEU A 843 13.20 -28.26 18.25
C LEU A 843 13.85 -28.96 19.47
N TYR A 844 15.17 -28.86 19.62
CA TYR A 844 15.92 -29.61 20.65
C TYR A 844 16.49 -28.75 21.80
N GLY A 845 16.42 -27.41 21.71
CA GLY A 845 16.97 -26.49 22.72
C GLY A 845 18.37 -25.95 22.40
N LYS A 846 18.86 -24.98 23.20
CA LYS A 846 20.11 -24.22 22.95
C LYS A 846 21.34 -25.13 22.81
N THR A 847 21.91 -25.18 21.60
CA THR A 847 23.27 -25.66 21.34
C THR A 847 24.13 -24.51 20.79
N THR A 848 24.61 -23.65 21.68
CA THR A 848 25.58 -22.60 21.29
C THR A 848 26.93 -23.22 20.93
N VAL A 849 27.70 -22.57 20.06
CA VAL A 849 29.07 -22.98 19.67
C VAL A 849 30.01 -23.04 20.88
N LEU A 850 29.85 -22.17 21.89
CA LEU A 850 30.54 -22.30 23.19
C LEU A 850 30.08 -23.51 24.02
N GLY A 851 28.86 -24.00 23.74
CA GLY A 851 28.35 -25.26 24.29
C GLY A 851 29.12 -26.46 23.74
N LYS A 852 29.58 -26.43 22.48
CA LYS A 852 30.42 -27.47 21.87
C LYS A 852 31.78 -27.63 22.55
N LEU A 853 32.38 -26.53 23.01
CA LEU A 853 33.60 -26.53 23.83
C LEU A 853 33.36 -26.91 25.30
N LYS A 854 32.11 -26.91 25.76
CA LYS A 854 31.68 -27.39 27.10
C LYS A 854 30.99 -28.77 27.06
N ILE A 855 31.10 -29.54 25.97
CA ILE A 855 30.58 -30.93 25.87
C ILE A 855 31.52 -31.90 26.58
N PHE A 856 31.84 -31.64 27.85
CA PHE A 856 32.42 -32.68 28.69
C PHE A 856 31.80 -32.76 30.09
N VAL A 857 30.92 -31.83 30.52
CA VAL A 857 30.47 -31.84 31.93
C VAL A 857 28.98 -31.52 32.22
N LEU A 858 28.14 -30.97 31.32
CA LEU A 858 26.76 -30.58 31.73
C LEU A 858 25.61 -31.08 30.83
N ARG A 859 24.59 -31.67 31.51
CA ARG A 859 23.35 -32.24 30.99
C ARG A 859 22.58 -31.28 30.06
N ARG A 860 22.05 -31.81 28.96
CA ARG A 860 21.16 -31.12 28.02
C ARG A 860 19.92 -30.57 28.77
N PRO A 861 19.52 -29.29 28.56
CA PRO A 861 18.26 -28.79 29.08
C PRO A 861 17.09 -29.53 28.41
N LYS A 862 16.10 -29.99 29.20
CA LYS A 862 14.93 -30.72 28.67
C LYS A 862 14.07 -29.78 27.79
N PRO A 863 13.60 -30.23 26.62
CA PRO A 863 12.68 -29.46 25.78
C PRO A 863 11.35 -29.21 26.51
N LYS A 864 10.69 -28.09 26.21
CA LYS A 864 9.35 -27.77 26.74
C LYS A 864 8.29 -28.71 26.15
N PRO A 865 7.15 -28.97 26.82
CA PRO A 865 6.09 -29.85 26.33
C PRO A 865 5.62 -29.54 24.90
N GLU A 866 5.36 -28.25 24.59
CA GLU A 866 4.97 -27.80 23.24
C GLU A 866 6.03 -28.09 22.16
N GLN A 867 7.31 -28.17 22.53
CA GLN A 867 8.39 -28.52 21.60
C GLN A 867 8.39 -30.02 21.31
N ILE A 868 8.07 -30.84 22.31
CA ILE A 868 7.99 -32.30 22.19
C ILE A 868 6.84 -32.71 21.27
N ASP A 869 5.68 -32.06 21.39
CA ASP A 869 4.52 -32.37 20.54
C ASP A 869 4.80 -32.00 19.08
N ARG A 870 5.38 -30.83 18.81
CA ARG A 870 5.81 -30.43 17.46
C ARG A 870 6.88 -31.33 16.88
N LEU A 871 7.84 -31.76 17.71
CA LEU A 871 8.88 -32.70 17.29
C LEU A 871 8.26 -34.02 16.83
N LYS A 872 7.27 -34.54 17.56
CA LYS A 872 6.56 -35.78 17.21
C LYS A 872 5.78 -35.64 15.90
N VAL A 873 5.10 -34.51 15.67
CA VAL A 873 4.38 -34.24 14.41
C VAL A 873 5.36 -34.24 13.23
N ILE A 874 6.45 -33.48 13.33
CA ILE A 874 7.46 -33.40 12.27
C ILE A 874 8.11 -34.77 12.05
N GLN A 875 8.52 -35.48 13.11
CA GLN A 875 9.10 -36.82 13.01
C GLN A 875 8.13 -37.82 12.36
N GLY A 876 6.85 -37.81 12.77
CA GLY A 876 5.80 -38.68 12.23
C GLY A 876 5.69 -38.62 10.70
N MET A 877 5.96 -37.45 10.13
CA MET A 877 5.92 -37.22 8.68
C MET A 877 7.16 -37.74 7.92
N PHE A 878 8.25 -38.08 8.61
CA PHE A 878 9.45 -38.69 8.02
C PHE A 878 9.64 -40.16 8.43
N THR A 879 8.93 -40.65 9.46
CA THR A 879 9.05 -42.03 9.96
C THR A 879 8.08 -43.01 9.32
N CYS A 880 6.92 -42.57 8.82
CA CYS A 880 5.96 -43.45 8.15
C CYS A 880 6.48 -43.90 6.77
N SER A 881 6.38 -45.20 6.48
CA SER A 881 6.82 -45.82 5.22
C SER A 881 6.09 -45.24 3.98
N GLU A 882 4.87 -44.76 4.15
CA GLU A 882 4.04 -44.20 3.07
C GLU A 882 4.14 -42.67 2.93
N CYS A 883 4.76 -41.96 3.88
CA CYS A 883 4.78 -40.50 3.88
C CYS A 883 5.51 -39.90 2.67
N TYR A 884 6.59 -40.54 2.19
CA TYR A 884 7.27 -40.11 0.97
C TYR A 884 6.33 -40.13 -0.24
N PHE A 885 5.55 -41.22 -0.38
CA PHE A 885 4.57 -41.36 -1.47
C PHE A 885 3.40 -40.39 -1.31
N LYS A 886 2.94 -40.15 -0.09
CA LYS A 886 1.88 -39.17 0.19
C LYS A 886 2.29 -37.75 -0.22
N ILE A 887 3.50 -37.31 0.12
CA ILE A 887 4.03 -36.00 -0.29
C ILE A 887 4.24 -35.97 -1.81
N SER A 888 4.74 -37.05 -2.40
CA SER A 888 4.94 -37.16 -3.86
C SER A 888 3.61 -37.05 -4.62
N ASN A 889 2.56 -37.73 -4.16
CA ASN A 889 1.22 -37.67 -4.75
C ASN A 889 0.60 -36.28 -4.60
N TYR A 890 0.81 -35.63 -3.44
CA TYR A 890 0.42 -34.23 -3.26
C TYR A 890 1.10 -33.33 -4.30
N ILE A 891 2.41 -33.46 -4.49
CA ILE A 891 3.15 -32.69 -5.49
C ILE A 891 2.57 -32.91 -6.90
N ILE A 892 2.38 -34.17 -7.31
CA ILE A 892 1.91 -34.50 -8.66
C ILE A 892 0.49 -33.97 -8.92
N SER A 893 -0.38 -33.97 -7.90
CA SER A 893 -1.77 -33.53 -8.04
C SER A 893 -1.97 -32.01 -8.00
N HIS A 894 -1.02 -31.27 -7.41
CA HIS A 894 -1.19 -29.82 -7.15
C HIS A 894 -0.26 -28.92 -7.97
N TYR A 895 0.76 -29.47 -8.65
CA TYR A 895 1.74 -28.67 -9.40
C TYR A 895 1.86 -29.10 -10.85
N ASN A 896 2.24 -28.16 -11.72
CA ASN A 896 2.50 -28.48 -13.13
C ASN A 896 3.75 -29.37 -13.29
N LYS A 897 4.00 -29.85 -14.52
CA LYS A 897 5.07 -30.82 -14.81
C LYS A 897 6.45 -30.34 -14.33
N ASP A 898 6.85 -29.12 -14.68
CA ASP A 898 8.18 -28.61 -14.37
C ASP A 898 8.37 -28.36 -12.87
N GLN A 899 7.33 -27.83 -12.22
CA GLN A 899 7.31 -27.61 -10.77
C GLN A 899 7.37 -28.95 -10.02
N SER A 900 6.60 -29.94 -10.47
CA SER A 900 6.59 -31.29 -9.89
C SER A 900 7.97 -31.93 -9.99
N ILE A 901 8.65 -31.84 -11.14
CA ILE A 901 10.01 -32.35 -11.30
C ILE A 901 10.97 -31.68 -10.30
N PHE A 902 10.89 -30.35 -10.15
CA PHE A 902 11.73 -29.64 -9.18
C PHE A 902 11.48 -30.12 -7.74
N LEU A 903 10.22 -30.17 -7.30
CA LEU A 903 9.83 -30.54 -5.94
C LEU A 903 10.13 -32.00 -5.62
N LEU A 904 9.91 -32.91 -6.57
CA LEU A 904 10.25 -34.33 -6.41
C LEU A 904 11.77 -34.53 -6.30
N ASN A 905 12.57 -33.81 -7.10
CA ASN A 905 14.03 -33.84 -6.97
C ASN A 905 14.49 -33.29 -5.61
N MET A 906 13.88 -32.20 -5.13
CA MET A 906 14.16 -31.64 -3.80
C MET A 906 13.78 -32.65 -2.70
N LEU A 907 12.61 -33.27 -2.80
CA LEU A 907 12.13 -34.29 -1.86
C LEU A 907 13.12 -35.46 -1.81
N ALA A 908 13.47 -36.05 -2.96
CA ALA A 908 14.38 -37.18 -3.06
C ALA A 908 15.77 -36.89 -2.44
N ARG A 909 16.33 -35.70 -2.68
CA ARG A 909 17.66 -35.31 -2.15
C ARG A 909 17.68 -35.11 -0.64
N ASN A 910 16.58 -34.64 -0.05
CA ASN A 910 16.56 -34.16 1.34
C ASN A 910 15.79 -35.04 2.31
N PHE A 911 14.85 -35.86 1.85
CA PHE A 911 13.97 -36.64 2.71
C PHE A 911 14.75 -37.51 3.71
N GLN A 912 15.72 -38.30 3.21
CA GLN A 912 16.56 -39.12 4.09
C GLN A 912 17.54 -38.31 4.93
N LYS A 913 18.09 -37.21 4.39
CA LYS A 913 19.01 -36.35 5.15
C LYS A 913 18.33 -35.73 6.36
N ILE A 914 17.07 -35.32 6.22
CA ILE A 914 16.28 -34.72 7.31
C ILE A 914 15.81 -35.81 8.27
N LYS A 915 15.40 -36.98 7.77
CA LYS A 915 15.06 -38.14 8.61
C LYS A 915 16.21 -38.50 9.55
N VAL A 916 17.40 -38.76 8.99
CA VAL A 916 18.62 -39.08 9.75
C VAL A 916 19.00 -37.94 10.71
N LEU A 917 18.82 -36.68 10.31
CA LEU A 917 19.08 -35.53 11.16
C LEU A 917 18.14 -35.46 12.38
N LEU A 918 16.87 -35.83 12.21
CA LEU A 918 15.88 -35.87 13.28
C LEU A 918 16.07 -37.09 14.19
N GLU A 919 16.61 -38.20 13.67
CA GLU A 919 16.94 -39.40 14.44
C GLU A 919 18.21 -39.20 15.29
N ASN A 920 19.27 -38.61 14.72
CA ASN A 920 20.56 -38.41 15.39
C ASN A 920 20.55 -37.39 16.56
N HIS A 921 19.46 -36.64 16.72
CA HIS A 921 19.33 -35.60 17.76
C HIS A 921 18.35 -35.96 18.89
N GLN A 922 17.83 -37.21 18.92
CA GLN A 922 17.28 -37.83 20.13
C GLN A 922 18.37 -37.89 21.23
#